data_AF-A0A4D4KVV4-F1
#
_entry.id   AF-A0A4D4KVV4-F1
#
_cell.length_a   1.000
_cell.length_b   1.000
_cell.length_c   1.000
_cell.angle_alpha   90.00
_cell.angle_beta   90.00
_cell.angle_gamma   90.00
#
_symmetry.space_group_name_H-M   'P 1'
#
loop_
_entity.id
_entity.type
_entity.pdbx_description
1 polymer ?
#
loop_
_entity_poly.entity_id
_entity_poly.type
_entity_poly.pdbx_seq_one_letter_code
_entity_poly.pdbx_strand_id
1 'polypeptide(L)'
;MLSLVCYRSSRTDHPRSDRPPPPTHGGRGGRGRTDPRRPGRARGGRRGPPRAARSRDGRSQGRHRLAGAGEPGRLSDPRPQEGHRRHPRHQAADLDAPGRRRDRASARDHHPAGVDPSSRRHVQTFDFSKVTDAGEGYTITIDGKTSEPFAIGDHLYDSLRSDALAYFYHNRSGIKIDKDLVGAKYARPAGHDKAAPHRGDTDVPCVKGVCDYRRNVAGGWYDAGDQGKYVVNGGISVAQLMSAYERTRTTKGVDAAPLGDGRLRVPERGNGVPDILDEARWEMEFLLRMQVPKGKPLAGMAFHKVHDKQWTGFPTRPDRDQQQRELHKPSTAATLNLAASAAQSARLFKSYDPEFAARCLHAARAAWDAAKAHPKIYASDKDSTGGGAYGDRYVGDEFYWAAAELFITTGDHAYAKAVLDSPLHHDVGALFPRGGGMSWASTAGLGALDLATVPNKLTAEQRAEVRAMVTKAADRYAADSAKSAYGVPYAPKDGTYEWGSNSQVLNNMIVLATAHDLTGKPRYLDAVLRGMDYLLGGNPLNQSYVTGYGERDSHNQHHRFWAHQRDHRLPHPAPGSLAGGPNSGLQDPVAKKKLKGCAPAMCYTDSLMAFSTNEITINWNAPLAWIAAYVDGLGGGTAEQSVR
;
A
#
# COMPACT_ATOMS: atom_id res chain seq x y z
N MET A 1 18.85 8.10 -3.82
CA MET A 1 19.15 9.13 -2.78
C MET A 1 18.42 8.74 -1.50
N LEU A 2 19.12 8.25 -0.48
CA LEU A 2 18.54 7.95 0.83
C LEU A 2 18.94 9.04 1.82
N SER A 3 17.94 9.63 2.47
CA SER A 3 18.08 10.69 3.47
C SER A 3 17.67 10.15 4.83
N LEU A 4 18.59 10.01 5.78
CA LEU A 4 18.22 9.73 7.16
C LEU A 4 17.65 11.01 7.79
N VAL A 5 16.48 10.93 8.43
CA VAL A 5 15.87 12.10 9.09
C VAL A 5 16.24 12.14 10.56
N CYS A 6 16.99 13.16 10.96
CA CYS A 6 17.29 13.42 12.37
C CYS A 6 16.50 14.63 12.88
N TYR A 7 15.96 14.55 14.10
CA TYR A 7 15.18 15.65 14.70
C TYR A 7 15.77 16.13 16.02
N ARG A 8 15.56 17.42 16.29
CA ARG A 8 15.90 18.08 17.57
C ARG A 8 14.61 18.34 18.35
N SER A 9 14.52 17.81 19.58
CA SER A 9 13.39 18.10 20.47
C SER A 9 13.56 19.52 21.05
N SER A 10 12.64 20.43 20.74
CA SER A 10 12.48 21.70 21.47
C SER A 10 11.24 21.64 22.36
N ARG A 11 11.35 22.18 23.58
CA ARG A 11 10.23 22.30 24.54
C ARG A 11 9.11 23.15 23.94
N THR A 12 7.87 22.72 24.15
CA THR A 12 6.66 23.53 23.97
C THR A 12 6.49 24.42 25.20
N ASP A 13 6.71 25.73 25.07
CA ASP A 13 6.24 26.70 26.06
C ASP A 13 4.75 26.96 25.84
N HIS A 14 3.97 26.87 26.91
CA HIS A 14 2.56 27.31 26.92
C HIS A 14 2.51 28.84 26.88
N PRO A 15 1.72 29.46 25.98
CA PRO A 15 1.51 30.89 26.03
C PRO A 15 0.65 31.24 27.26
N ARG A 16 1.21 32.10 28.13
CA ARG A 16 0.44 32.81 29.15
C ARG A 16 -0.55 33.76 28.47
N SER A 17 -1.74 33.83 29.04
CA SER A 17 -2.84 34.69 28.65
C SER A 17 -2.52 36.17 28.83
N ASP A 18 -2.70 36.98 27.79
CA ASP A 18 -2.84 38.43 27.93
C ASP A 18 -4.09 38.92 27.18
N ARG A 19 -4.86 39.76 27.87
CA ARG A 19 -6.13 40.38 27.44
C ARG A 19 -5.89 41.46 26.35
N PRO A 20 -6.87 41.76 25.49
CA PRO A 20 -6.74 42.72 24.40
C PRO A 20 -7.08 44.17 24.83
N PRO A 21 -6.49 45.20 24.20
CA PRO A 21 -7.04 46.55 24.14
C PRO A 21 -7.80 46.86 22.82
N PRO A 22 -8.62 47.92 22.78
CA PRO A 22 -9.78 48.09 21.89
C PRO A 22 -9.49 48.81 20.54
N PRO A 23 -10.47 48.94 19.62
CA PRO A 23 -10.23 49.28 18.22
C PRO A 23 -10.30 50.79 17.93
N THR A 24 -9.61 51.22 16.88
CA THR A 24 -9.78 52.56 16.27
C THR A 24 -9.92 52.48 14.74
N HIS A 25 -10.77 53.37 14.24
CA HIS A 25 -11.29 53.51 12.87
C HIS A 25 -10.39 54.36 11.95
N GLY A 26 -10.60 54.18 10.63
CA GLY A 26 -10.37 55.18 9.56
C GLY A 26 -9.23 54.79 8.61
N GLY A 27 -9.32 54.83 7.28
CA GLY A 27 -10.31 55.36 6.34
C GLY A 27 -9.58 56.01 5.15
N ARG A 28 -9.97 55.64 3.91
CA ARG A 28 -9.63 56.26 2.60
C ARG A 28 -8.16 56.08 2.14
N GLY A 29 -7.82 55.94 0.86
CA GLY A 29 -8.51 56.05 -0.43
C GLY A 29 -7.47 56.50 -1.48
N GLY A 30 -7.57 56.06 -2.75
CA GLY A 30 -6.83 56.67 -3.87
C GLY A 30 -6.35 55.72 -4.96
N ARG A 31 -7.01 55.76 -6.13
CA ARG A 31 -6.59 55.19 -7.41
C ARG A 31 -5.98 56.29 -8.31
N GLY A 32 -5.07 55.91 -9.21
CA GLY A 32 -4.67 56.68 -10.42
C GLY A 32 -3.42 56.05 -11.04
N ARG A 33 -3.52 55.19 -12.07
CA ARG A 33 -3.41 55.49 -13.52
C ARG A 33 -2.18 56.32 -13.91
N THR A 34 -1.27 55.73 -14.69
CA THR A 34 -0.92 56.14 -16.08
C THR A 34 0.10 55.18 -16.72
N ASP A 35 -0.16 54.82 -17.98
CA ASP A 35 0.76 54.37 -19.03
C ASP A 35 0.85 55.56 -20.03
N PRO A 36 1.92 55.81 -20.82
CA PRO A 36 2.04 55.15 -22.14
C PRO A 36 3.45 55.06 -22.80
N ARG A 37 3.53 54.19 -23.83
CA ARG A 37 4.26 54.30 -25.13
C ARG A 37 5.51 53.42 -25.41
N ARG A 38 5.34 52.61 -26.47
CA ARG A 38 6.29 51.96 -27.41
C ARG A 38 6.86 52.97 -28.47
N PRO A 39 7.64 52.61 -29.52
CA PRO A 39 8.47 51.41 -29.85
C PRO A 39 9.89 51.75 -30.46
N GLY A 40 10.73 50.74 -30.73
CA GLY A 40 11.97 50.90 -31.53
C GLY A 40 12.63 49.59 -31.99
N ARG A 41 13.15 49.56 -33.23
CA ARG A 41 13.48 48.40 -34.10
C ARG A 41 14.85 47.72 -33.88
N ALA A 42 14.85 46.39 -34.11
CA ALA A 42 15.70 45.51 -34.95
C ALA A 42 17.24 45.70 -35.10
N ARG A 43 17.97 44.58 -34.93
CA ARG A 43 19.08 43.96 -35.72
C ARG A 43 19.63 42.80 -34.86
N GLY A 44 19.88 41.56 -35.27
CA GLY A 44 20.47 41.01 -36.51
C GLY A 44 21.81 40.34 -36.13
N GLY A 45 21.88 39.01 -36.07
CA GLY A 45 23.15 38.31 -35.77
C GLY A 45 23.03 36.79 -35.62
N ARG A 46 23.30 36.06 -36.71
CA ARG A 46 23.45 34.60 -36.77
C ARG A 46 24.76 34.16 -36.08
N ARG A 47 24.71 33.14 -35.23
CA ARG A 47 25.84 32.23 -34.96
C ARG A 47 25.30 30.80 -34.81
N GLY A 48 25.79 29.88 -35.65
CA GLY A 48 25.45 28.47 -35.62
C GLY A 48 26.13 27.73 -34.45
N PRO A 49 25.61 26.56 -34.03
CA PRO A 49 26.20 25.80 -32.92
C PRO A 49 27.27 24.82 -33.42
N PRO A 50 28.40 24.65 -32.71
CA PRO A 50 29.28 23.51 -32.92
C PRO A 50 28.82 22.30 -32.10
N ARG A 51 28.70 21.18 -32.82
CA ARG A 51 28.87 19.76 -32.43
C ARG A 51 28.69 19.37 -30.95
N ALA A 52 27.62 18.60 -30.71
CA ALA A 52 27.38 17.84 -29.49
C ALA A 52 28.45 16.76 -29.27
N ALA A 53 29.14 16.84 -28.13
CA ALA A 53 29.92 15.75 -27.58
C ALA A 53 28.96 14.75 -26.89
N ARG A 54 29.06 13.46 -27.26
CA ARG A 54 28.34 12.35 -26.62
C ARG A 54 28.83 12.23 -25.17
N SER A 55 27.99 12.57 -24.19
CA SER A 55 28.21 12.16 -22.80
C SER A 55 27.76 10.71 -22.64
N ARG A 56 28.71 9.85 -22.24
CA ARG A 56 28.47 8.46 -21.85
C ARG A 56 27.52 8.43 -20.66
N ASP A 57 26.48 7.59 -20.76
CA ASP A 57 25.57 7.24 -19.68
C ASP A 57 26.37 6.64 -18.50
N GLY A 58 26.42 7.36 -17.38
CA GLY A 58 26.82 6.80 -16.10
C GLY A 58 25.63 6.11 -15.46
N ARG A 59 25.54 4.78 -15.62
CA ARG A 59 24.64 3.95 -14.82
C ARG A 59 25.24 3.81 -13.42
N SER A 60 24.70 4.53 -12.43
CA SER A 60 25.02 4.27 -11.03
C SER A 60 24.25 3.04 -10.56
N GLN A 61 24.99 1.95 -10.33
CA GLN A 61 24.54 0.77 -9.61
C GLN A 61 24.32 1.15 -8.13
N GLY A 62 23.18 0.77 -7.55
CA GLY A 62 22.86 1.05 -6.16
C GLY A 62 22.39 -0.21 -5.46
N ARG A 63 23.14 -0.66 -4.45
CA ARG A 63 22.73 -1.71 -3.50
C ARG A 63 21.61 -1.23 -2.59
N HIS A 64 20.75 -2.14 -2.13
CA HIS A 64 19.61 -1.84 -1.25
C HIS A 64 20.06 -1.52 0.17
N ARG A 65 19.18 -0.87 0.93
CA ARG A 65 19.43 -0.41 2.31
C ARG A 65 18.17 -0.59 3.15
N LEU A 66 18.32 -0.97 4.41
CA LEU A 66 17.23 -1.04 5.39
C LEU A 66 17.69 -0.24 6.61
N ALA A 67 17.34 1.04 6.69
CA ALA A 67 17.79 1.91 7.78
C ALA A 67 16.74 2.05 8.89
N GLY A 68 17.10 1.73 10.14
CA GLY A 68 16.34 2.14 11.32
C GLY A 68 16.65 3.60 11.67
N ALA A 69 15.63 4.42 11.95
CA ALA A 69 15.86 5.77 12.46
C ALA A 69 16.25 5.70 13.96
N GLY A 70 16.87 6.74 14.54
CA GLY A 70 17.38 6.73 15.91
C GLY A 70 16.39 7.13 17.01
N GLU A 71 16.78 6.93 18.27
CA GLU A 71 15.95 7.13 19.46
C GLU A 71 15.48 8.59 19.75
N PRO A 72 14.28 8.74 20.35
CA PRO A 72 13.82 9.96 21.00
C PRO A 72 14.32 10.05 22.45
N GLY A 73 15.55 10.52 22.67
CA GLY A 73 16.04 10.80 24.04
C GLY A 73 15.29 11.96 24.72
N ARG A 74 14.63 11.68 25.86
CA ARG A 74 14.20 12.69 26.85
C ARG A 74 15.41 13.15 27.66
N LEU A 75 15.61 14.46 27.77
CA LEU A 75 16.50 15.05 28.78
C LEU A 75 15.76 16.13 29.56
N SER A 76 15.70 15.92 30.87
CA SER A 76 15.32 16.87 31.90
C SER A 76 16.57 17.30 32.64
N ASP A 77 16.97 18.58 32.55
CA ASP A 77 17.60 19.32 33.67
C ASP A 77 17.61 20.86 33.40
N PRO A 78 17.70 21.73 34.43
CA PRO A 78 17.32 23.13 34.36
C PRO A 78 18.49 24.12 34.29
N ARG A 79 18.17 25.26 33.67
CA ARG A 79 18.73 26.63 33.78
C ARG A 79 19.47 27.14 32.55
N PRO A 80 19.14 28.39 32.11
CA PRO A 80 19.78 29.03 30.97
C PRO A 80 21.03 29.81 31.44
N GLN A 81 22.09 29.77 30.65
CA GLN A 81 23.06 30.86 30.62
C GLN A 81 23.11 31.45 29.22
N GLU A 82 22.98 32.76 29.21
CA GLU A 82 22.87 33.65 28.06
C GLU A 82 24.13 33.66 27.20
N GLY A 83 23.93 34.12 25.95
CA GLY A 83 24.94 34.89 25.25
C GLY A 83 26.01 34.09 24.52
N HIS A 84 25.69 33.61 23.31
CA HIS A 84 26.58 33.75 22.16
C HIS A 84 25.83 33.46 20.86
N ARG A 85 25.82 34.44 19.95
CA ARG A 85 25.52 34.22 18.52
C ARG A 85 26.56 33.24 17.97
N ARG A 86 26.28 31.94 18.00
CA ARG A 86 27.03 30.95 17.24
C ARG A 86 26.47 30.93 15.82
N HIS A 87 27.33 31.22 14.84
CA HIS A 87 27.14 30.79 13.46
C HIS A 87 26.76 29.29 13.42
N PRO A 88 25.96 28.82 12.46
CA PRO A 88 25.64 27.41 12.35
C PRO A 88 26.95 26.65 12.13
N ARG A 89 27.43 25.96 13.17
CA ARG A 89 28.55 25.03 13.02
C ARG A 89 28.09 23.95 12.05
N HIS A 90 28.78 23.80 10.94
CA HIS A 90 28.66 22.63 10.08
C HIS A 90 28.90 21.38 10.93
N GLN A 91 27.86 20.56 11.10
CA GLN A 91 27.90 19.38 11.96
C GLN A 91 28.43 18.19 11.15
N ALA A 92 29.42 17.47 11.69
CA ALA A 92 29.91 16.25 11.09
C ALA A 92 28.99 15.08 11.49
N ALA A 93 28.69 14.20 10.54
CA ALA A 93 28.13 12.88 10.84
C ALA A 93 29.23 11.83 10.72
N ASP A 94 29.32 10.96 11.70
CA ASP A 94 30.16 9.78 11.64
C ASP A 94 29.26 8.60 11.23
N LEU A 95 29.59 7.94 10.11
CA LEU A 95 29.02 6.64 9.76
C LEU A 95 29.99 5.56 10.25
N ASP A 96 29.55 4.77 11.22
CA ASP A 96 30.38 3.72 11.81
C ASP A 96 29.96 2.36 11.26
N ALA A 97 30.94 1.59 10.77
CA ALA A 97 30.78 0.19 10.34
C ALA A 97 31.48 -0.73 11.37
N PRO A 98 30.88 -1.86 11.79
CA PRO A 98 31.54 -2.78 12.72
C PRO A 98 32.88 -3.28 12.15
N GLY A 99 33.97 -3.06 12.89
CA GLY A 99 35.29 -3.61 12.56
C GLY A 99 36.09 -2.90 11.44
N ARG A 100 35.63 -1.75 10.91
CA ARG A 100 36.40 -0.93 9.94
C ARG A 100 36.60 0.50 10.46
N ARG A 101 37.61 1.20 9.91
CA ARG A 101 37.87 2.63 10.22
C ARG A 101 36.64 3.48 9.88
N ARG A 102 36.38 4.51 10.69
CA ARG A 102 35.31 5.50 10.46
C ARG A 102 35.45 6.14 9.08
N ASP A 103 34.47 5.94 8.22
CA ASP A 103 34.31 6.78 7.05
C ASP A 103 33.55 8.03 7.48
N ARG A 104 34.31 9.12 7.67
CA ARG A 104 33.72 10.44 7.94
C ARG A 104 33.09 10.97 6.66
N ALA A 105 31.76 10.87 6.57
CA ALA A 105 31.01 11.70 5.64
C ALA A 105 31.19 13.18 6.06
N SER A 106 31.68 14.01 5.14
CA SER A 106 31.96 15.42 5.44
C SER A 106 30.66 16.20 5.67
N ALA A 107 30.73 17.32 6.40
CA ALA A 107 29.58 18.16 6.75
C ALA A 107 28.81 18.82 5.58
N ARG A 108 29.06 18.40 4.32
CA ARG A 108 28.36 18.82 3.09
C ARG A 108 27.14 17.95 2.76
N ASP A 109 26.91 16.87 3.50
CA ASP A 109 25.86 15.88 3.23
C ASP A 109 24.62 16.04 4.14
N HIS A 110 24.50 17.19 4.84
CA HIS A 110 23.38 17.54 5.74
C HIS A 110 22.58 18.73 5.21
N HIS A 111 21.25 18.59 5.14
CA HIS A 111 20.36 19.66 4.71
C HIS A 111 19.24 19.92 5.73
N PRO A 112 19.15 21.13 6.32
CA PRO A 112 18.00 21.52 7.12
C PRO A 112 16.74 21.53 6.24
N ALA A 113 15.77 20.68 6.56
CA ALA A 113 14.47 20.65 5.89
C ALA A 113 13.44 21.56 6.57
N GLY A 114 13.79 22.17 7.71
CA GLY A 114 12.92 23.10 8.44
C GLY A 114 11.91 22.37 9.33
N VAL A 115 10.73 22.98 9.53
CA VAL A 115 9.62 22.33 10.24
C VAL A 115 8.83 21.50 9.24
N ASP A 116 8.81 20.18 9.41
CA ASP A 116 7.95 19.31 8.64
C ASP A 116 6.49 19.45 9.15
N PRO A 117 5.52 19.80 8.28
CA PRO A 117 4.15 20.04 8.70
C PRO A 117 3.42 18.76 9.16
N SER A 118 3.80 17.58 8.66
CA SER A 118 3.13 16.32 8.98
C SER A 118 3.43 15.83 10.40
N SER A 119 4.63 16.11 10.90
CA SER A 119 5.11 15.78 12.23
C SER A 119 5.12 16.98 13.19
N ARG A 120 5.08 18.21 12.66
CA ARG A 120 5.32 19.47 13.37
C ARG A 120 6.67 19.48 14.10
N ARG A 121 7.69 18.84 13.53
CA ARG A 121 9.05 18.75 14.08
C ARG A 121 10.06 19.42 13.18
N HIS A 122 11.14 19.92 13.79
CA HIS A 122 12.33 20.34 13.05
C HIS A 122 13.10 19.11 12.59
N VAL A 123 13.32 19.03 11.28
CA VAL A 123 13.91 17.86 10.61
C VAL A 123 15.13 18.28 9.78
N GLN A 124 16.09 17.38 9.71
CA GLN A 124 17.25 17.47 8.83
C GLN A 124 17.39 16.15 8.11
N THR A 125 17.85 16.21 6.86
CA THR A 125 18.14 15.02 6.06
C THR A 125 19.65 14.82 5.93
N PHE A 126 20.08 13.57 6.00
CA PHE A 126 21.47 13.17 5.82
C PHE A 126 21.62 12.18 4.65
N ASP A 127 22.38 12.56 3.62
CA ASP A 127 22.60 11.72 2.44
C ASP A 127 23.91 10.94 2.53
N PHE A 128 23.80 9.62 2.70
CA PHE A 128 24.94 8.70 2.68
C PHE A 128 24.92 7.78 1.45
N SER A 129 24.28 8.21 0.35
CA SER A 129 24.15 7.45 -0.90
C SER A 129 25.48 6.97 -1.48
N LYS A 130 26.59 7.66 -1.19
CA LYS A 130 27.94 7.28 -1.63
C LYS A 130 28.51 6.06 -0.89
N VAL A 131 27.95 5.68 0.24
CA VAL A 131 28.38 4.48 0.97
C VAL A 131 27.59 3.28 0.46
N THR A 132 28.30 2.34 -0.17
CA THR A 132 27.70 1.19 -0.87
C THR A 132 28.29 -0.14 -0.43
N ASP A 133 29.31 -0.13 0.43
CA ASP A 133 29.89 -1.35 0.97
C ASP A 133 28.82 -2.13 1.73
N ALA A 134 28.69 -3.42 1.40
CA ALA A 134 27.73 -4.26 2.08
C ALA A 134 28.23 -4.60 3.49
N GLY A 135 27.30 -4.68 4.42
CA GLY A 135 27.55 -5.00 5.81
C GLY A 135 26.33 -4.76 6.69
N GLU A 136 26.43 -5.21 7.92
CA GLU A 136 25.40 -5.09 8.96
C GLU A 136 25.90 -4.23 10.10
N GLY A 137 24.98 -3.78 10.97
CA GLY A 137 25.31 -3.01 12.17
C GLY A 137 25.87 -1.61 11.90
N TYR A 138 25.64 -1.06 10.70
CA TYR A 138 25.96 0.34 10.44
C TYR A 138 25.16 1.24 11.37
N THR A 139 25.78 2.32 11.84
CA THR A 139 25.08 3.35 12.62
C THR A 139 25.49 4.73 12.14
N ILE A 140 24.57 5.69 12.24
CA ILE A 140 24.82 7.09 11.95
C ILE A 140 24.80 7.86 13.27
N THR A 141 25.89 8.55 13.58
CA THR A 141 26.00 9.40 14.76
C THR A 141 26.06 10.87 14.38
N ILE A 142 25.11 11.67 14.89
CA ILE A 142 25.01 13.12 14.68
C ILE A 142 24.78 13.80 16.03
N ASP A 143 25.63 14.77 16.38
CA ASP A 143 25.53 15.54 17.64
C ASP A 143 25.42 14.65 18.90
N GLY A 144 26.19 13.54 18.91
CA GLY A 144 26.22 12.58 20.02
C GLY A 144 25.00 11.67 20.12
N LYS A 145 24.08 11.71 19.14
CA LYS A 145 22.95 10.77 19.01
C LYS A 145 23.23 9.78 17.91
N THR A 146 22.91 8.51 18.14
CA THR A 146 23.17 7.41 17.23
C THR A 146 21.85 6.81 16.72
N SER A 147 21.80 6.44 15.44
CA SER A 147 20.67 5.72 14.84
C SER A 147 20.54 4.32 15.41
N GLU A 148 19.40 3.67 15.17
CA GLU A 148 19.35 2.21 15.27
C GLU A 148 20.34 1.60 14.25
N PRO A 149 20.86 0.39 14.52
CA PRO A 149 21.73 -0.31 13.57
C PRO A 149 20.99 -0.63 12.27
N PHE A 150 21.73 -0.67 11.17
CA PHE A 150 21.18 -0.95 9.86
C PHE A 150 22.11 -1.74 8.95
N ALA A 151 21.54 -2.26 7.86
CA ALA A 151 22.27 -3.05 6.87
C ALA A 151 22.28 -2.38 5.49
N ILE A 152 23.36 -2.62 4.75
CA ILE A 152 23.54 -2.30 3.34
C ILE A 152 23.81 -3.62 2.61
N GLY A 153 23.04 -3.95 1.57
CA GLY A 153 23.17 -5.23 0.88
C GLY A 153 22.17 -5.41 -0.25
N ASP A 154 22.32 -6.48 -1.02
CA ASP A 154 21.51 -6.72 -2.22
C ASP A 154 20.26 -7.57 -1.95
N HIS A 155 20.17 -8.20 -0.77
CA HIS A 155 19.15 -9.21 -0.40
C HIS A 155 18.29 -8.80 0.81
N LEU A 156 18.14 -7.51 1.04
CA LEU A 156 17.54 -7.01 2.29
C LEU A 156 16.02 -7.23 2.36
N TYR A 157 15.37 -7.48 1.23
CA TYR A 157 13.91 -7.61 1.13
C TYR A 157 13.44 -9.04 0.86
N ASP A 158 14.36 -10.01 0.76
CA ASP A 158 14.06 -11.35 0.29
C ASP A 158 13.10 -12.12 1.20
N SER A 159 13.31 -11.98 2.51
CA SER A 159 12.40 -12.52 3.51
C SER A 159 11.09 -11.72 3.55
N LEU A 160 11.12 -10.40 3.33
CA LEU A 160 9.94 -9.54 3.43
C LEU A 160 8.88 -9.93 2.41
N ARG A 161 9.27 -10.22 1.15
CA ARG A 161 8.34 -10.73 0.14
C ARG A 161 7.65 -12.00 0.63
N SER A 162 8.44 -12.96 1.10
CA SER A 162 7.95 -14.29 1.50
C SER A 162 7.03 -14.21 2.72
N ASP A 163 7.36 -13.35 3.67
CA ASP A 163 6.58 -13.11 4.88
C ASP A 163 5.28 -12.33 4.58
N ALA A 164 5.35 -11.29 3.76
CA ALA A 164 4.16 -10.54 3.33
C ALA A 164 3.17 -11.40 2.54
N LEU A 165 3.65 -12.38 1.76
CA LEU A 165 2.81 -13.36 1.06
C LEU A 165 2.27 -14.45 2.00
N ALA A 166 3.04 -14.87 3.00
CA ALA A 166 2.58 -15.86 3.98
C ALA A 166 1.40 -15.35 4.83
N TYR A 167 1.25 -14.03 4.98
CA TYR A 167 0.08 -13.41 5.62
C TYR A 167 -1.25 -13.96 5.10
N PHE A 168 -1.37 -14.17 3.79
CA PHE A 168 -2.59 -14.67 3.17
C PHE A 168 -2.88 -16.12 3.57
N TYR A 169 -1.86 -16.97 3.63
CA TYR A 169 -2.00 -18.34 4.13
C TYR A 169 -2.51 -18.36 5.58
N HIS A 170 -1.94 -17.53 6.47
CA HIS A 170 -2.42 -17.39 7.85
C HIS A 170 -3.91 -17.01 7.94
N ASN A 171 -4.38 -16.22 6.99
CA ASN A 171 -5.75 -15.72 6.95
C ASN A 171 -6.73 -16.62 6.20
N ARG A 172 -6.31 -17.76 5.64
CA ARG A 172 -7.25 -18.68 4.96
C ARG A 172 -8.35 -19.18 5.91
N SER A 173 -9.60 -19.00 5.51
CA SER A 173 -10.79 -19.56 6.15
C SER A 173 -11.09 -20.97 5.63
N GLY A 174 -11.73 -21.83 6.43
CA GLY A 174 -12.17 -23.16 6.00
C GLY A 174 -11.07 -24.22 5.84
N ILE A 175 -9.82 -23.91 6.21
CA ILE A 175 -8.67 -24.83 6.15
C ILE A 175 -7.86 -24.78 7.45
N LYS A 176 -7.28 -25.94 7.83
CA LYS A 176 -6.27 -26.02 8.88
C LYS A 176 -5.03 -25.21 8.47
N ILE A 177 -4.54 -24.38 9.38
CA ILE A 177 -3.26 -23.70 9.22
C ILE A 177 -2.16 -24.59 9.78
N ASP A 178 -1.26 -25.06 8.92
CA ASP A 178 -0.31 -26.09 9.26
C ASP A 178 0.92 -25.55 10.00
N LYS A 179 1.25 -26.21 11.11
CA LYS A 179 2.42 -25.88 11.93
C LYS A 179 3.73 -26.08 11.18
N ASP A 180 3.77 -26.95 10.18
CA ASP A 180 5.00 -27.23 9.42
C ASP A 180 5.27 -26.13 8.38
N LEU A 181 4.25 -25.33 8.04
CA LEU A 181 4.38 -24.17 7.15
C LEU A 181 4.59 -22.88 7.92
N VAL A 182 3.89 -22.67 9.04
CA VAL A 182 3.91 -21.38 9.75
C VAL A 182 4.44 -21.44 11.18
N GLY A 183 4.81 -22.61 11.69
CA GLY A 183 5.22 -22.81 13.07
C GLY A 183 4.05 -23.01 14.04
N ALA A 184 4.31 -23.76 15.12
CA ALA A 184 3.29 -24.22 16.06
C ALA A 184 2.48 -23.09 16.73
N LYS A 185 3.11 -21.92 16.98
CA LYS A 185 2.44 -20.79 17.64
C LYS A 185 1.36 -20.12 16.78
N TYR A 186 1.45 -20.26 15.46
CA TYR A 186 0.49 -19.68 14.49
C TYR A 186 -0.48 -20.72 13.91
N ALA A 187 -0.17 -22.01 14.07
CA ALA A 187 -1.04 -23.08 13.63
C ALA A 187 -2.40 -23.03 14.33
N ARG A 188 -3.45 -23.37 13.59
CA ARG A 188 -4.82 -23.45 14.12
C ARG A 188 -5.66 -24.45 13.33
N PRO A 189 -6.70 -25.03 13.94
CA PRO A 189 -7.74 -25.75 13.20
C PRO A 189 -8.40 -24.87 12.13
N ALA A 190 -9.17 -25.51 11.25
CA ALA A 190 -10.00 -24.80 10.29
C ALA A 190 -11.03 -23.92 11.02
N GLY A 191 -11.10 -22.65 10.65
CA GLY A 191 -12.15 -21.74 11.11
C GLY A 191 -13.31 -21.74 10.14
N HIS A 192 -14.54 -21.56 10.65
CA HIS A 192 -15.75 -21.47 9.84
C HIS A 192 -15.96 -22.63 8.85
N ASP A 193 -15.48 -23.82 9.19
CA ASP A 193 -15.71 -25.03 8.41
C ASP A 193 -17.04 -25.71 8.80
N LYS A 194 -17.30 -26.91 8.27
CA LYS A 194 -18.53 -27.67 8.58
C LYS A 194 -18.68 -28.05 10.06
N ALA A 195 -17.58 -28.12 10.82
CA ALA A 195 -17.57 -28.47 12.23
C ALA A 195 -17.84 -27.26 13.14
N ALA A 196 -17.75 -26.05 12.58
CA ALA A 196 -18.09 -24.83 13.29
C ALA A 196 -19.59 -24.78 13.65
N PRO A 197 -19.96 -24.01 14.70
CA PRO A 197 -21.34 -23.69 15.01
C PRO A 197 -22.12 -23.21 13.78
N HIS A 198 -23.40 -23.59 13.70
CA HIS A 198 -24.26 -23.27 12.55
C HIS A 198 -23.70 -23.72 11.18
N ARG A 199 -22.77 -24.68 11.15
CA ARG A 199 -22.06 -25.18 9.95
C ARG A 199 -21.15 -24.14 9.27
N GLY A 200 -20.76 -23.08 9.99
CA GLY A 200 -19.81 -22.07 9.51
C GLY A 200 -20.19 -21.50 8.13
N ASP A 201 -19.20 -21.42 7.25
CA ASP A 201 -19.39 -20.88 5.89
C ASP A 201 -19.86 -21.94 4.87
N THR A 202 -20.14 -23.18 5.30
CA THR A 202 -20.56 -24.27 4.38
C THR A 202 -22.06 -24.29 4.08
N ASP A 203 -22.85 -23.59 4.89
CA ASP A 203 -24.31 -23.52 4.78
C ASP A 203 -24.81 -22.21 5.42
N VAL A 204 -24.62 -21.07 4.73
CA VAL A 204 -24.84 -19.72 5.28
C VAL A 204 -26.20 -19.15 4.87
N PRO A 205 -27.03 -18.67 5.82
CA PRO A 205 -28.25 -17.92 5.50
C PRO A 205 -27.93 -16.50 5.04
N CYS A 206 -28.81 -15.95 4.20
CA CYS A 206 -28.88 -14.51 4.01
C CYS A 206 -29.34 -13.79 5.28
N VAL A 207 -28.89 -12.54 5.46
CA VAL A 207 -29.52 -11.60 6.41
C VAL A 207 -31.02 -11.52 6.10
N LYS A 208 -31.85 -11.41 7.14
CA LYS A 208 -33.32 -11.36 7.00
C LYS A 208 -33.73 -10.29 5.96
N GLY A 209 -34.50 -10.72 4.96
CA GLY A 209 -35.00 -9.84 3.89
C GLY A 209 -34.06 -9.67 2.69
N VAL A 210 -32.87 -10.27 2.70
CA VAL A 210 -31.95 -10.28 1.55
C VAL A 210 -32.27 -11.42 0.58
N CYS A 211 -32.39 -12.64 1.08
CA CYS A 211 -32.81 -13.81 0.30
C CYS A 211 -33.38 -14.91 1.22
N ASP A 212 -34.05 -15.92 0.64
CA ASP A 212 -34.71 -17.04 1.34
C ASP A 212 -33.96 -18.38 1.21
N TYR A 213 -32.74 -18.36 0.65
CA TYR A 213 -31.91 -19.55 0.43
C TYR A 213 -30.59 -19.45 1.19
N ARG A 214 -29.87 -20.58 1.23
CA ARG A 214 -28.56 -20.72 1.88
C ARG A 214 -27.48 -21.01 0.85
N ARG A 215 -26.22 -20.74 1.19
CA ARG A 215 -25.08 -20.91 0.28
C ARG A 215 -23.86 -21.48 1.00
N ASN A 216 -23.12 -22.33 0.30
CA ASN A 216 -21.75 -22.64 0.66
C ASN A 216 -20.83 -21.55 0.10
N VAL A 217 -20.18 -20.82 0.99
CA VAL A 217 -19.21 -19.76 0.70
C VAL A 217 -17.90 -19.98 1.47
N ALA A 218 -17.55 -21.23 1.77
CA ALA A 218 -16.32 -21.60 2.46
C ALA A 218 -15.06 -21.27 1.62
N GLY A 219 -13.90 -21.22 2.28
CA GLY A 219 -12.64 -20.77 1.69
C GLY A 219 -12.47 -19.25 1.73
N GLY A 220 -11.52 -18.73 0.95
CA GLY A 220 -11.15 -17.31 0.94
C GLY A 220 -10.35 -16.89 2.17
N TRP A 221 -10.01 -15.61 2.25
CA TRP A 221 -9.27 -15.02 3.35
C TRP A 221 -10.19 -14.31 4.34
N TYR A 222 -9.86 -14.40 5.63
CA TYR A 222 -10.31 -13.41 6.60
C TYR A 222 -9.67 -12.06 6.25
N ASP A 223 -10.52 -11.04 6.25
CA ASP A 223 -10.18 -9.75 5.68
C ASP A 223 -9.17 -8.97 6.50
N ALA A 224 -9.35 -8.97 7.82
CA ALA A 224 -8.62 -8.07 8.68
C ALA A 224 -8.35 -8.69 10.05
N GLY A 225 -8.43 -7.87 11.10
CA GLY A 225 -8.41 -8.35 12.47
C GLY A 225 -9.65 -9.15 12.87
N ASP A 226 -10.69 -9.12 12.04
CA ASP A 226 -11.94 -9.87 12.18
C ASP A 226 -12.00 -11.14 11.32
N GLN A 227 -13.15 -11.81 11.35
CA GLN A 227 -13.35 -13.08 10.67
C GLN A 227 -14.32 -12.94 9.48
N GLY A 228 -14.67 -11.72 9.07
CA GLY A 228 -15.44 -11.44 7.85
C GLY A 228 -14.64 -11.65 6.58
N LYS A 229 -15.35 -11.83 5.47
CA LYS A 229 -14.81 -11.98 4.11
C LYS A 229 -15.64 -11.13 3.15
N TYR A 230 -14.98 -10.27 2.38
CA TYR A 230 -15.65 -9.17 1.64
C TYR A 230 -15.21 -9.19 0.19
N VAL A 231 -16.15 -9.23 -0.75
CA VAL A 231 -15.84 -9.36 -2.17
C VAL A 231 -15.14 -8.12 -2.72
N VAL A 232 -15.49 -6.94 -2.24
CA VAL A 232 -14.83 -5.69 -2.66
C VAL A 232 -13.37 -5.65 -2.21
N ASN A 233 -13.12 -5.90 -0.92
CA ASN A 233 -11.75 -5.84 -0.40
C ASN A 233 -10.89 -7.04 -0.85
N GLY A 234 -11.50 -8.23 -0.96
CA GLY A 234 -10.88 -9.41 -1.54
C GLY A 234 -10.53 -9.23 -3.01
N GLY A 235 -11.38 -8.56 -3.79
CA GLY A 235 -11.19 -8.28 -5.21
C GLY A 235 -9.91 -7.49 -5.51
N ILE A 236 -9.71 -6.33 -4.88
CA ILE A 236 -8.46 -5.56 -5.04
C ILE A 236 -7.24 -6.36 -4.55
N SER A 237 -7.37 -7.07 -3.44
CA SER A 237 -6.26 -7.80 -2.82
C SER A 237 -5.75 -8.93 -3.72
N VAL A 238 -6.66 -9.76 -4.24
CA VAL A 238 -6.29 -10.87 -5.13
C VAL A 238 -5.78 -10.38 -6.48
N ALA A 239 -6.33 -9.27 -6.98
CA ALA A 239 -5.86 -8.65 -8.21
C ALA A 239 -4.42 -8.15 -8.08
N GLN A 240 -4.05 -7.61 -6.92
CA GLN A 240 -2.68 -7.17 -6.67
C GLN A 240 -1.70 -8.33 -6.52
N LEU A 241 -2.08 -9.44 -5.87
CA LEU A 241 -1.23 -10.64 -5.86
C LEU A 241 -1.01 -11.19 -7.28
N MET A 242 -2.08 -11.28 -8.06
CA MET A 242 -2.02 -11.69 -9.47
C MET A 242 -1.18 -10.72 -10.32
N SER A 243 -1.31 -9.41 -10.09
CA SER A 243 -0.50 -8.38 -10.78
C SER A 243 0.99 -8.50 -10.46
N ALA A 244 1.35 -8.87 -9.23
CA ALA A 244 2.77 -9.11 -8.87
C ALA A 244 3.36 -10.25 -9.71
N TYR A 245 2.61 -11.34 -9.89
CA TYR A 245 2.99 -12.44 -10.77
C TYR A 245 2.99 -12.00 -12.25
N GLU A 246 1.94 -11.33 -12.70
CA GLU A 246 1.76 -10.88 -14.09
C GLU A 246 2.87 -9.91 -14.52
N ARG A 247 3.37 -9.07 -13.62
CA ARG A 247 4.55 -8.24 -13.84
C ARG A 247 5.77 -9.05 -14.26
N THR A 248 6.03 -10.20 -13.64
CA THR A 248 7.16 -11.09 -14.01
C THR A 248 7.03 -11.64 -15.43
N ARG A 249 5.81 -11.66 -15.98
CA ARG A 249 5.51 -12.12 -17.34
C ARG A 249 5.56 -11.01 -18.37
N THR A 250 5.40 -9.76 -17.94
CA THR A 250 5.17 -8.60 -18.83
C THR A 250 6.31 -7.58 -18.82
N THR A 251 7.13 -7.55 -17.76
CA THR A 251 8.32 -6.70 -17.66
C THR A 251 9.59 -7.49 -17.99
N LYS A 252 10.40 -6.97 -18.92
CA LYS A 252 11.67 -7.60 -19.31
C LYS A 252 12.68 -7.59 -18.16
N GLY A 253 13.36 -8.71 -17.95
CA GLY A 253 14.46 -8.81 -16.98
C GLY A 253 14.02 -8.96 -15.52
N VAL A 254 12.73 -9.19 -15.27
CA VAL A 254 12.22 -9.53 -13.94
C VAL A 254 12.22 -11.05 -13.78
N ASP A 255 12.83 -11.54 -12.71
CA ASP A 255 12.84 -12.97 -12.39
C ASP A 255 11.49 -13.41 -11.79
N ALA A 256 10.91 -14.46 -12.39
CA ALA A 256 9.67 -15.06 -11.91
C ALA A 256 9.91 -16.15 -10.86
N ALA A 257 11.14 -16.69 -10.77
CA ALA A 257 11.45 -17.84 -9.92
C ALA A 257 11.08 -17.66 -8.46
N PRO A 258 11.23 -16.49 -7.80
CA PRO A 258 10.87 -16.32 -6.39
C PRO A 258 9.37 -16.35 -6.09
N LEU A 259 8.52 -16.18 -7.12
CA LEU A 259 7.06 -16.30 -7.02
C LEU A 259 6.54 -17.63 -7.59
N GLY A 260 7.44 -18.50 -8.04
CA GLY A 260 7.12 -19.77 -8.68
C GLY A 260 6.69 -20.87 -7.71
N ASP A 261 6.50 -22.06 -8.26
CA ASP A 261 6.14 -23.27 -7.52
C ASP A 261 7.22 -23.63 -6.49
N GLY A 262 6.81 -24.01 -5.29
CA GLY A 262 7.71 -24.48 -4.23
C GLY A 262 8.36 -23.40 -3.38
N ARG A 263 8.01 -22.12 -3.58
CA ARG A 263 8.71 -20.95 -3.02
C ARG A 263 8.01 -20.30 -1.84
N LEU A 264 6.69 -20.41 -1.74
CA LEU A 264 5.91 -19.83 -0.66
C LEU A 264 5.49 -20.89 0.36
N ARG A 265 5.03 -20.43 1.52
CA ARG A 265 4.63 -21.28 2.65
C ARG A 265 3.15 -21.66 2.52
N VAL A 266 2.81 -22.32 1.42
CA VAL A 266 1.45 -22.76 1.09
C VAL A 266 1.37 -24.29 0.97
N PRO A 267 0.19 -24.91 1.25
CA PRO A 267 0.01 -26.35 1.10
C PRO A 267 0.14 -26.85 -0.33
N GLU A 268 -0.17 -26.00 -1.30
CA GLU A 268 -0.19 -26.34 -2.72
C GLU A 268 1.20 -26.48 -3.35
N ARG A 269 2.26 -26.13 -2.62
CA ARG A 269 3.63 -26.16 -3.12
C ARG A 269 4.02 -27.52 -3.72
N GLY A 270 4.68 -27.49 -4.87
CA GLY A 270 5.09 -28.66 -5.65
C GLY A 270 4.03 -29.21 -6.60
N ASN A 271 2.97 -28.44 -6.90
CA ASN A 271 1.86 -28.86 -7.77
C ASN A 271 2.03 -28.44 -9.24
N GLY A 272 3.13 -27.76 -9.61
CA GLY A 272 3.37 -27.23 -10.95
C GLY A 272 2.69 -25.88 -11.25
N VAL A 273 2.02 -25.26 -10.29
CA VAL A 273 1.43 -23.93 -10.36
C VAL A 273 2.30 -22.96 -9.54
N PRO A 274 2.54 -21.72 -10.00
CA PRO A 274 3.22 -20.72 -9.18
C PRO A 274 2.50 -20.54 -7.84
N ASP A 275 3.20 -20.70 -6.71
CA ASP A 275 2.56 -20.68 -5.38
C ASP A 275 1.77 -19.39 -5.11
N ILE A 276 2.18 -18.25 -5.68
CA ILE A 276 1.41 -16.99 -5.57
C ILE A 276 0.05 -17.07 -6.27
N LEU A 277 -0.04 -17.83 -7.38
CA LEU A 277 -1.30 -18.11 -8.03
C LEU A 277 -2.12 -19.11 -7.23
N ASP A 278 -1.53 -20.10 -6.57
CA ASP A 278 -2.30 -20.96 -5.65
C ASP A 278 -2.92 -20.17 -4.50
N GLU A 279 -2.17 -19.23 -3.91
CA GLU A 279 -2.72 -18.35 -2.89
C GLU A 279 -3.85 -17.48 -3.48
N ALA A 280 -3.66 -16.89 -4.67
CA ALA A 280 -4.71 -16.12 -5.34
C ALA A 280 -5.95 -16.96 -5.68
N ARG A 281 -5.77 -18.23 -6.08
CA ARG A 281 -6.85 -19.18 -6.37
C ARG A 281 -7.73 -19.38 -5.14
N TRP A 282 -7.14 -19.41 -3.95
CA TRP A 282 -7.88 -19.59 -2.70
C TRP A 282 -8.96 -18.53 -2.51
N GLU A 283 -8.63 -17.26 -2.78
CA GLU A 283 -9.60 -16.16 -2.74
C GLU A 283 -10.53 -16.17 -3.94
N MET A 284 -10.03 -16.45 -5.15
CA MET A 284 -10.89 -16.53 -6.34
C MET A 284 -11.99 -17.59 -6.21
N GLU A 285 -11.70 -18.75 -5.61
CA GLU A 285 -12.72 -19.76 -5.31
C GLU A 285 -13.82 -19.22 -4.37
N PHE A 286 -13.47 -18.38 -3.40
CA PHE A 286 -14.45 -17.68 -2.56
C PHE A 286 -15.24 -16.64 -3.37
N LEU A 287 -14.59 -15.77 -4.15
CA LEU A 287 -15.28 -14.76 -4.95
C LEU A 287 -16.28 -15.40 -5.94
N LEU A 288 -15.91 -16.53 -6.57
CA LEU A 288 -16.81 -17.31 -7.43
C LEU A 288 -18.02 -17.87 -6.66
N ARG A 289 -17.82 -18.35 -5.43
CA ARG A 289 -18.92 -18.81 -4.55
C ARG A 289 -19.82 -17.66 -4.09
N MET A 290 -19.35 -16.42 -4.12
CA MET A 290 -20.16 -15.25 -3.80
C MET A 290 -21.07 -14.80 -4.95
N GLN A 291 -20.92 -15.35 -6.16
CA GLN A 291 -21.83 -15.06 -7.27
C GLN A 291 -23.22 -15.66 -7.04
N VAL A 292 -24.25 -14.84 -7.19
CA VAL A 292 -25.66 -15.23 -7.11
C VAL A 292 -25.97 -16.21 -8.24
N PRO A 293 -26.45 -17.43 -7.94
CA PRO A 293 -26.62 -18.48 -8.92
C PRO A 293 -27.76 -18.20 -9.90
N LYS A 294 -27.68 -18.81 -11.09
CA LYS A 294 -28.72 -18.76 -12.12
C LYS A 294 -30.08 -19.19 -11.54
N GLY A 295 -31.15 -18.52 -11.94
CA GLY A 295 -32.51 -18.79 -11.47
C GLY A 295 -32.86 -18.17 -10.12
N LYS A 296 -31.93 -17.45 -9.48
CA LYS A 296 -32.22 -16.62 -8.29
C LYS A 296 -32.37 -15.12 -8.68
N PRO A 297 -33.10 -14.32 -7.88
CA PRO A 297 -33.11 -12.86 -8.06
C PRO A 297 -31.69 -12.30 -8.01
N LEU A 298 -31.36 -11.37 -8.91
CA LEU A 298 -30.00 -10.80 -9.08
C LEU A 298 -28.94 -11.81 -9.55
N ALA A 299 -29.32 -12.89 -10.25
CA ALA A 299 -28.38 -13.84 -10.85
C ALA A 299 -27.21 -13.14 -11.59
N GLY A 300 -25.99 -13.60 -11.33
CA GLY A 300 -24.76 -13.00 -11.87
C GLY A 300 -24.16 -11.89 -11.00
N MET A 301 -24.95 -11.19 -10.17
CA MET A 301 -24.41 -10.27 -9.16
C MET A 301 -23.61 -11.03 -8.10
N ALA A 302 -22.73 -10.37 -7.36
CA ALA A 302 -22.02 -10.96 -6.22
C ALA A 302 -22.57 -10.43 -4.89
N PHE A 303 -22.81 -11.33 -3.94
CA PHE A 303 -23.03 -10.97 -2.53
C PHE A 303 -21.87 -10.09 -2.05
N HIS A 304 -22.16 -9.04 -1.29
CA HIS A 304 -21.12 -8.07 -0.95
C HIS A 304 -20.09 -8.63 0.03
N LYS A 305 -20.57 -9.41 1.01
CA LYS A 305 -19.78 -9.93 2.12
C LYS A 305 -20.47 -11.06 2.88
N VAL A 306 -19.68 -11.83 3.61
CA VAL A 306 -20.12 -12.80 4.63
C VAL A 306 -19.34 -12.55 5.91
N HIS A 307 -20.04 -12.38 7.02
CA HIS A 307 -19.41 -12.20 8.32
C HIS A 307 -20.36 -12.59 9.46
N ASP A 308 -19.91 -12.39 10.69
CA ASP A 308 -20.69 -12.68 11.89
C ASP A 308 -21.90 -11.78 12.00
N LYS A 309 -22.99 -12.29 12.58
CA LYS A 309 -24.17 -11.49 12.92
C LYS A 309 -23.84 -10.35 13.90
N GLN A 310 -22.85 -10.53 14.78
CA GLN A 310 -22.40 -9.56 15.77
C GLN A 310 -20.88 -9.61 15.91
N TRP A 311 -20.27 -8.50 16.32
CA TRP A 311 -18.84 -8.45 16.55
C TRP A 311 -18.44 -9.39 17.70
N THR A 312 -17.48 -10.27 17.45
CA THR A 312 -16.89 -11.14 18.48
C THR A 312 -16.01 -10.34 19.46
N GLY A 313 -15.87 -10.86 20.68
CA GLY A 313 -14.97 -10.29 21.70
C GLY A 313 -13.49 -10.61 21.46
N PHE A 314 -12.60 -10.02 22.25
CA PHE A 314 -11.15 -10.26 22.18
C PHE A 314 -10.62 -11.05 23.39
N PRO A 315 -9.79 -12.08 23.16
CA PRO A 315 -9.43 -12.70 21.87
C PRO A 315 -10.50 -13.70 21.39
N THR A 316 -10.60 -13.91 20.07
CA THR A 316 -11.43 -14.96 19.46
C THR A 316 -10.69 -15.61 18.28
N ARG A 317 -10.32 -16.88 18.40
CA ARG A 317 -9.68 -17.61 17.29
C ARG A 317 -10.74 -18.08 16.27
N PRO A 318 -10.43 -18.15 14.96
CA PRO A 318 -11.38 -18.60 13.91
C PRO A 318 -12.13 -19.91 14.17
N ASP A 319 -11.51 -20.92 14.75
CA ASP A 319 -12.15 -22.21 15.10
C ASP A 319 -13.00 -22.15 16.38
N ARG A 320 -12.97 -21.02 17.11
CA ARG A 320 -13.69 -20.80 18.36
C ARG A 320 -14.82 -19.78 18.23
N ASP A 321 -14.98 -19.19 17.04
CA ASP A 321 -16.11 -18.33 16.76
C ASP A 321 -17.43 -19.10 16.92
N GLN A 322 -18.38 -18.48 17.61
CA GLN A 322 -19.71 -19.03 17.88
C GLN A 322 -20.83 -18.23 17.21
N GLN A 323 -20.51 -17.15 16.50
CA GLN A 323 -21.51 -16.34 15.84
C GLN A 323 -22.11 -17.07 14.64
N GLN A 324 -23.40 -16.80 14.38
CA GLN A 324 -23.98 -17.16 13.10
C GLN A 324 -23.34 -16.30 12.01
N ARG A 325 -22.91 -16.96 10.94
CA ARG A 325 -22.47 -16.33 9.69
C ARG A 325 -23.68 -15.89 8.88
N GLU A 326 -23.63 -14.70 8.30
CA GLU A 326 -24.72 -14.16 7.49
C GLU A 326 -24.21 -13.62 6.15
N LEU A 327 -24.95 -13.90 5.08
CA LEU A 327 -24.70 -13.35 3.75
C LEU A 327 -25.43 -12.03 3.57
N HIS A 328 -24.66 -11.00 3.23
CA HIS A 328 -25.17 -9.65 3.05
C HIS A 328 -25.50 -9.37 1.59
N LYS A 329 -26.40 -8.41 1.37
CA LYS A 329 -26.98 -8.08 0.07
C LYS A 329 -25.91 -7.95 -1.03
N PRO A 330 -26.18 -8.43 -2.25
CA PRO A 330 -25.33 -8.14 -3.40
C PRO A 330 -25.14 -6.63 -3.63
N SER A 331 -23.96 -6.24 -4.13
CA SER A 331 -23.69 -4.87 -4.55
C SER A 331 -23.06 -4.81 -5.93
N THR A 332 -23.23 -3.70 -6.62
CA THR A 332 -22.63 -3.45 -7.93
C THR A 332 -21.11 -3.45 -7.84
N ALA A 333 -20.53 -2.81 -6.81
CA ALA A 333 -19.08 -2.79 -6.55
C ALA A 333 -18.52 -4.22 -6.39
N ALA A 334 -19.15 -5.06 -5.56
CA ALA A 334 -18.73 -6.45 -5.38
C ALA A 334 -18.83 -7.26 -6.68
N THR A 335 -19.88 -7.03 -7.46
CA THR A 335 -20.08 -7.70 -8.73
C THR A 335 -18.98 -7.34 -9.74
N LEU A 336 -18.60 -6.06 -9.80
CA LEU A 336 -17.55 -5.60 -10.71
C LEU A 336 -16.14 -6.00 -10.24
N ASN A 337 -15.90 -6.06 -8.92
CA ASN A 337 -14.69 -6.64 -8.34
C ASN A 337 -14.54 -8.12 -8.74
N LEU A 338 -15.62 -8.92 -8.66
CA LEU A 338 -15.64 -10.29 -9.18
C LEU A 338 -15.38 -10.32 -10.68
N ALA A 339 -16.00 -9.44 -11.47
CA ALA A 339 -15.80 -9.39 -12.92
C ALA A 339 -14.34 -9.14 -13.29
N ALA A 340 -13.71 -8.15 -12.66
CA ALA A 340 -12.34 -7.75 -12.93
C ALA A 340 -11.33 -8.85 -12.53
N SER A 341 -11.39 -9.28 -11.27
CA SER A 341 -10.48 -10.31 -10.73
C SER A 341 -10.65 -11.66 -11.44
N ALA A 342 -11.88 -12.06 -11.80
CA ALA A 342 -12.10 -13.30 -12.54
C ALA A 342 -11.62 -13.22 -13.99
N ALA A 343 -11.69 -12.06 -14.65
CA ALA A 343 -11.09 -11.89 -15.97
C ALA A 343 -9.55 -12.00 -15.91
N GLN A 344 -8.90 -11.36 -14.92
CA GLN A 344 -7.47 -11.51 -14.68
C GLN A 344 -7.05 -12.95 -14.36
N SER A 345 -7.79 -13.62 -13.47
CA SER A 345 -7.58 -15.02 -13.18
C SER A 345 -7.68 -15.88 -14.45
N ALA A 346 -8.69 -15.65 -15.29
CA ALA A 346 -8.88 -16.45 -16.51
C ALA A 346 -7.67 -16.43 -17.45
N ARG A 347 -6.99 -15.29 -17.62
CA ARG A 347 -5.79 -15.23 -18.48
C ARG A 347 -4.56 -15.82 -17.82
N LEU A 348 -4.38 -15.66 -16.50
CA LEU A 348 -3.20 -16.13 -15.78
C LEU A 348 -3.21 -17.64 -15.54
N PHE A 349 -4.38 -18.23 -15.31
CA PHE A 349 -4.51 -19.67 -15.08
C PHE A 349 -4.61 -20.50 -16.36
N LYS A 350 -4.78 -19.89 -17.54
CA LYS A 350 -5.04 -20.62 -18.79
C LYS A 350 -4.03 -21.74 -19.10
N SER A 351 -2.75 -21.53 -18.77
CA SER A 351 -1.69 -22.52 -18.99
C SER A 351 -1.53 -23.56 -17.87
N TYR A 352 -2.15 -23.33 -16.72
CA TYR A 352 -1.99 -24.15 -15.51
C TYR A 352 -3.25 -24.98 -15.22
N ASP A 353 -4.42 -24.37 -15.35
CA ASP A 353 -5.73 -24.98 -15.14
C ASP A 353 -6.75 -24.34 -16.11
N PRO A 354 -6.88 -24.88 -17.33
CA PRO A 354 -7.75 -24.31 -18.36
C PRO A 354 -9.25 -24.40 -18.00
N GLU A 355 -9.65 -25.37 -17.18
CA GLU A 355 -11.04 -25.50 -16.72
C GLU A 355 -11.39 -24.41 -15.71
N PHE A 356 -10.50 -24.18 -14.73
CA PHE A 356 -10.62 -23.07 -13.79
C PHE A 356 -10.63 -21.73 -14.52
N ALA A 357 -9.71 -21.54 -15.48
CA ALA A 357 -9.65 -20.34 -16.30
C ALA A 357 -10.96 -20.09 -17.07
N ALA A 358 -11.54 -21.12 -17.69
CA ALA A 358 -12.82 -21.02 -18.39
C ALA A 358 -13.97 -20.66 -17.44
N ARG A 359 -14.00 -21.25 -16.24
CA ARG A 359 -14.99 -20.94 -15.20
C ARG A 359 -14.88 -19.50 -14.71
N CYS A 360 -13.65 -19.00 -14.50
CA CYS A 360 -13.39 -17.61 -14.17
C CYS A 360 -13.88 -16.66 -15.27
N LEU A 361 -13.58 -16.94 -16.54
CA LEU A 361 -14.05 -16.08 -17.65
C LEU A 361 -15.58 -16.08 -17.77
N HIS A 362 -16.22 -17.22 -17.58
CA HIS A 362 -17.68 -17.32 -17.58
C HIS A 362 -18.29 -16.47 -16.46
N ALA A 363 -17.79 -16.60 -15.24
CA ALA A 363 -18.24 -15.81 -14.09
C ALA A 363 -18.01 -14.31 -14.31
N ALA A 364 -16.87 -13.93 -14.90
CA ALA A 364 -16.52 -12.55 -15.18
C ALA A 364 -17.53 -11.87 -16.12
N ARG A 365 -17.89 -12.54 -17.23
CA ARG A 365 -18.88 -12.04 -18.18
C ARG A 365 -20.27 -11.95 -17.57
N ALA A 366 -20.68 -12.98 -16.83
CA ALA A 366 -21.98 -12.99 -16.15
C ALA A 366 -22.09 -11.86 -15.10
N ALA A 367 -21.01 -11.59 -14.37
CA ALA A 367 -20.95 -10.50 -13.41
C ALA A 367 -21.01 -9.12 -14.10
N TRP A 368 -20.27 -8.92 -15.18
CA TRP A 368 -20.34 -7.69 -15.98
C TRP A 368 -21.76 -7.41 -16.50
N ASP A 369 -22.41 -8.41 -17.08
CA ASP A 369 -23.77 -8.25 -17.62
C ASP A 369 -24.79 -7.95 -16.51
N ALA A 370 -24.66 -8.63 -15.36
CA ALA A 370 -25.51 -8.38 -14.20
C ALA A 370 -25.29 -6.97 -13.61
N ALA A 371 -24.04 -6.51 -13.50
CA ALA A 371 -23.72 -5.17 -13.02
C ALA A 371 -24.29 -4.09 -13.93
N LYS A 372 -24.23 -4.26 -15.26
CA LYS A 372 -24.88 -3.35 -16.21
C LYS A 372 -26.40 -3.30 -16.06
N ALA A 373 -27.04 -4.44 -15.75
CA ALA A 373 -28.48 -4.50 -15.49
C ALA A 373 -28.85 -3.88 -14.14
N HIS A 374 -27.92 -3.86 -13.19
CA HIS A 374 -28.12 -3.37 -11.82
C HIS A 374 -27.00 -2.40 -11.39
N PRO A 375 -26.83 -1.23 -12.03
CA PRO A 375 -25.65 -0.39 -11.86
C PRO A 375 -25.65 0.47 -10.57
N LYS A 376 -26.73 0.42 -9.77
CA LYS A 376 -26.96 1.31 -8.63
C LYS A 376 -27.36 0.57 -7.35
N ILE A 377 -26.83 -0.63 -7.14
CA ILE A 377 -27.02 -1.39 -5.89
C ILE A 377 -25.78 -1.17 -5.02
N TYR A 378 -25.87 -0.19 -4.13
CA TYR A 378 -24.77 0.22 -3.26
C TYR A 378 -24.81 -0.50 -1.91
N ALA A 379 -23.63 -0.83 -1.38
CA ALA A 379 -23.49 -1.26 0.00
C ALA A 379 -23.68 -0.06 0.94
N SER A 380 -24.28 -0.27 2.11
CA SER A 380 -24.59 0.81 3.05
C SER A 380 -23.56 0.88 4.17
N ASP A 381 -23.07 2.08 4.48
CA ASP A 381 -22.21 2.32 5.65
C ASP A 381 -22.86 1.92 6.99
N LYS A 382 -24.20 1.86 7.01
CA LYS A 382 -24.99 1.44 8.18
C LYS A 382 -24.92 -0.07 8.42
N ASP A 383 -24.55 -0.85 7.42
CA ASP A 383 -24.39 -2.30 7.51
C ASP A 383 -23.00 -2.64 8.09
N SER A 384 -22.74 -2.20 9.32
CA SER A 384 -21.43 -2.29 10.00
C SER A 384 -21.47 -3.13 11.29
N THR A 385 -22.50 -3.97 11.47
CA THR A 385 -22.64 -4.82 12.66
C THR A 385 -22.06 -6.19 12.38
N GLY A 386 -21.04 -6.60 13.15
CA GLY A 386 -20.38 -7.90 12.98
C GLY A 386 -19.39 -8.00 11.82
N GLY A 387 -19.21 -6.91 11.08
CA GLY A 387 -18.23 -6.81 10.01
C GLY A 387 -18.19 -5.39 9.41
N GLY A 388 -17.10 -5.05 8.72
CA GLY A 388 -16.96 -3.75 8.04
C GLY A 388 -18.02 -3.54 6.95
N ALA A 389 -18.47 -2.30 6.74
CA ALA A 389 -19.48 -2.00 5.72
C ALA A 389 -18.95 -2.07 4.29
N TYR A 390 -17.71 -1.60 4.04
CA TYR A 390 -17.16 -1.41 2.69
C TYR A 390 -18.15 -0.72 1.74
N GLY A 391 -18.81 0.33 2.26
CA GLY A 391 -19.80 1.10 1.53
C GLY A 391 -19.18 1.99 0.47
N ASP A 392 -19.77 1.97 -0.73
CA ASP A 392 -19.44 2.89 -1.81
C ASP A 392 -20.71 3.27 -2.58
N ARG A 393 -20.84 4.55 -2.93
CA ARG A 393 -21.97 5.16 -3.64
C ARG A 393 -21.62 5.57 -5.05
N TYR A 394 -20.37 5.41 -5.45
CA TYR A 394 -19.90 5.55 -6.81
C TYR A 394 -19.35 4.19 -7.25
N VAL A 395 -19.56 3.82 -8.51
CA VAL A 395 -19.03 2.54 -9.05
C VAL A 395 -18.47 2.68 -10.45
N GLY A 396 -18.23 3.94 -10.88
CA GLY A 396 -17.74 4.21 -12.23
C GLY A 396 -16.31 3.73 -12.42
N ASP A 397 -15.54 3.69 -11.34
CA ASP A 397 -14.19 3.19 -11.31
C ASP A 397 -14.12 1.66 -11.34
N GLU A 398 -15.02 0.93 -10.65
CA GLU A 398 -15.09 -0.53 -10.83
C GLU A 398 -15.59 -0.91 -12.23
N PHE A 399 -16.48 -0.12 -12.83
CA PHE A 399 -16.87 -0.33 -14.23
C PHE A 399 -15.68 -0.17 -15.18
N TYR A 400 -14.84 0.86 -14.95
CA TYR A 400 -13.61 1.06 -15.72
C TYR A 400 -12.66 -0.12 -15.55
N TRP A 401 -12.42 -0.55 -14.31
CA TRP A 401 -11.52 -1.66 -14.02
C TRP A 401 -12.01 -2.99 -14.60
N ALA A 402 -13.26 -3.37 -14.37
CA ALA A 402 -13.81 -4.61 -14.92
C ALA A 402 -13.80 -4.63 -16.45
N ALA A 403 -14.10 -3.50 -17.10
CA ALA A 403 -14.02 -3.38 -18.55
C ALA A 403 -12.57 -3.53 -19.05
N ALA A 404 -11.59 -2.95 -18.35
CA ALA A 404 -10.18 -3.10 -18.68
C ALA A 404 -9.74 -4.57 -18.63
N GLU A 405 -10.03 -5.27 -17.53
CA GLU A 405 -9.63 -6.67 -17.37
C GLU A 405 -10.31 -7.61 -18.37
N LEU A 406 -11.61 -7.40 -18.63
CA LEU A 406 -12.35 -8.15 -19.65
C LEU A 406 -11.80 -7.86 -21.05
N PHE A 407 -11.46 -6.61 -21.36
CA PHE A 407 -10.85 -6.25 -22.63
C PHE A 407 -9.48 -6.91 -22.81
N ILE A 408 -8.59 -6.82 -21.82
CA ILE A 408 -7.25 -7.44 -21.86
C ILE A 408 -7.38 -8.94 -22.10
N THR A 409 -8.29 -9.59 -21.39
CA THR A 409 -8.46 -11.05 -21.41
C THR A 409 -9.10 -11.57 -22.71
N THR A 410 -10.01 -10.80 -23.30
CA THR A 410 -10.87 -11.28 -24.41
C THR A 410 -10.55 -10.62 -25.75
N GLY A 411 -10.00 -9.41 -25.72
CA GLY A 411 -9.82 -8.55 -26.88
C GLY A 411 -11.13 -8.11 -27.55
N ASP A 412 -12.25 -8.17 -26.84
CA ASP A 412 -13.57 -7.77 -27.34
C ASP A 412 -13.73 -6.23 -27.30
N HIS A 413 -14.09 -5.66 -28.45
CA HIS A 413 -14.20 -4.23 -28.66
C HIS A 413 -15.28 -3.57 -27.79
N ALA A 414 -16.31 -4.29 -27.35
CA ALA A 414 -17.34 -3.73 -26.48
C ALA A 414 -16.77 -3.28 -25.13
N TYR A 415 -15.84 -4.04 -24.56
CA TYR A 415 -15.15 -3.67 -23.32
C TYR A 415 -14.13 -2.56 -23.55
N ALA A 416 -13.40 -2.60 -24.68
CA ALA A 416 -12.51 -1.50 -25.07
C ALA A 416 -13.27 -0.17 -25.10
N LYS A 417 -14.43 -0.15 -25.78
CA LYS A 417 -15.30 1.02 -25.86
C LYS A 417 -15.77 1.47 -24.47
N ALA A 418 -16.12 0.55 -23.58
CA ALA A 418 -16.53 0.89 -22.21
C ALA A 418 -15.41 1.55 -21.39
N VAL A 419 -14.15 1.15 -21.61
CA VAL A 419 -12.98 1.82 -21.03
C VAL A 419 -12.77 3.19 -21.66
N LEU A 420 -12.66 3.26 -22.99
CA LEU A 420 -12.26 4.46 -23.73
C LEU A 420 -13.31 5.59 -23.61
N ASP A 421 -14.59 5.25 -23.55
CA ASP A 421 -15.68 6.21 -23.41
C ASP A 421 -15.98 6.58 -21.95
N SER A 422 -15.32 5.92 -20.99
CA SER A 422 -15.52 6.24 -19.58
C SER A 422 -15.13 7.70 -19.30
N PRO A 423 -15.90 8.45 -18.51
CA PRO A 423 -15.50 9.80 -18.10
C PRO A 423 -14.17 9.82 -17.31
N LEU A 424 -13.73 8.66 -16.81
CA LEU A 424 -12.46 8.51 -16.11
C LEU A 424 -11.25 8.37 -17.05
N HIS A 425 -11.46 8.02 -18.34
CA HIS A 425 -10.40 7.57 -19.25
C HIS A 425 -9.34 8.61 -19.61
N HIS A 426 -9.53 9.88 -19.27
CA HIS A 426 -8.51 10.93 -19.44
C HIS A 426 -8.28 11.73 -18.15
N ASP A 427 -8.87 11.29 -17.03
CA ASP A 427 -8.75 11.95 -15.74
C ASP A 427 -7.73 11.21 -14.85
N VAL A 428 -6.47 11.67 -14.93
CA VAL A 428 -5.38 11.15 -14.10
C VAL A 428 -5.66 11.29 -12.60
N GLY A 429 -6.46 12.28 -12.18
CA GLY A 429 -6.84 12.47 -10.78
C GLY A 429 -7.87 11.44 -10.31
N ALA A 430 -8.76 11.01 -11.19
CA ALA A 430 -9.74 9.96 -10.88
C ALA A 430 -9.13 8.56 -10.93
N LEU A 431 -8.24 8.27 -11.89
CA LEU A 431 -7.53 6.99 -11.97
C LEU A 431 -6.51 6.83 -10.83
N PHE A 432 -5.82 7.90 -10.49
CA PHE A 432 -4.76 7.93 -9.49
C PHE A 432 -4.95 9.16 -8.58
N PRO A 433 -5.78 9.08 -7.53
CA PRO A 433 -5.99 10.20 -6.62
C PRO A 433 -4.69 10.68 -6.00
N ARG A 434 -4.44 12.00 -5.97
CA ARG A 434 -3.23 12.55 -5.33
C ARG A 434 -3.29 12.49 -3.80
N GLY A 435 -4.46 12.83 -3.25
CA GLY A 435 -4.70 12.91 -1.80
C GLY A 435 -4.92 11.56 -1.12
N GLY A 436 -4.85 10.47 -1.89
CA GLY A 436 -4.99 9.08 -1.51
C GLY A 436 -4.10 8.24 -2.43
N GLY A 437 -4.43 6.97 -2.56
CA GLY A 437 -3.95 6.10 -3.64
C GLY A 437 -5.13 5.34 -4.25
N MET A 438 -4.82 4.35 -5.08
CA MET A 438 -5.82 3.31 -5.37
C MET A 438 -6.23 2.65 -4.06
N SER A 439 -7.50 2.29 -3.94
CA SER A 439 -8.04 1.68 -2.73
C SER A 439 -9.19 0.74 -3.09
N TRP A 440 -9.74 0.07 -2.08
CA TRP A 440 -10.93 -0.77 -2.24
C TRP A 440 -12.17 -0.03 -2.78
N ALA A 441 -12.20 1.31 -2.71
CA ALA A 441 -13.24 2.20 -3.27
C ALA A 441 -12.71 3.14 -4.38
N SER A 442 -11.53 2.86 -4.93
CA SER A 442 -10.93 3.65 -6.01
C SER A 442 -10.07 2.74 -6.88
N THR A 443 -10.73 2.02 -7.77
CA THR A 443 -10.19 0.82 -8.44
C THR A 443 -9.79 1.03 -9.89
N ALA A 444 -10.21 2.11 -10.54
CA ALA A 444 -9.94 2.36 -11.96
C ALA A 444 -8.44 2.35 -12.31
N GLY A 445 -7.60 2.80 -11.38
CA GLY A 445 -6.15 2.77 -11.52
C GLY A 445 -5.59 1.36 -11.75
N LEU A 446 -6.20 0.31 -11.19
CA LEU A 446 -5.78 -1.09 -11.40
C LEU A 446 -5.87 -1.44 -12.89
N GLY A 447 -7.03 -1.20 -13.51
CA GLY A 447 -7.23 -1.44 -14.93
C GLY A 447 -6.32 -0.57 -15.82
N ALA A 448 -6.05 0.67 -15.43
CA ALA A 448 -5.15 1.55 -16.18
C ALA A 448 -3.68 1.07 -16.15
N LEU A 449 -3.23 0.53 -15.00
CA LEU A 449 -1.89 -0.08 -14.89
C LEU A 449 -1.77 -1.32 -15.77
N ASP A 450 -2.77 -2.19 -15.77
CA ASP A 450 -2.76 -3.43 -16.57
C ASP A 450 -2.88 -3.13 -18.08
N LEU A 451 -3.70 -2.15 -18.48
CA LEU A 451 -3.75 -1.67 -19.89
C LEU A 451 -2.40 -1.12 -20.37
N ALA A 452 -1.63 -0.47 -19.47
CA ALA A 452 -0.31 0.07 -19.79
C ALA A 452 0.75 -1.03 -19.99
N THR A 453 0.67 -2.11 -19.23
CA THR A 453 1.75 -3.10 -19.04
C THR A 453 1.47 -4.44 -19.72
N VAL A 454 0.26 -4.99 -19.59
CA VAL A 454 -0.13 -6.28 -20.16
C VAL A 454 -0.39 -6.17 -21.67
N PRO A 455 0.09 -7.11 -22.51
CA PRO A 455 -0.25 -7.13 -23.93
C PRO A 455 -1.77 -7.17 -24.16
N ASN A 456 -2.27 -6.25 -24.97
CA ASN A 456 -3.70 -6.12 -25.29
C ASN A 456 -3.88 -5.51 -26.69
N LYS A 457 -5.14 -5.37 -27.13
CA LYS A 457 -5.49 -4.91 -28.49
C LYS A 457 -5.72 -3.39 -28.61
N LEU A 458 -5.28 -2.57 -27.67
CA LEU A 458 -5.26 -1.11 -27.88
C LEU A 458 -4.37 -0.77 -29.07
N THR A 459 -4.69 0.31 -29.79
CA THR A 459 -3.75 0.86 -30.78
C THR A 459 -2.49 1.37 -30.06
N ALA A 460 -1.41 1.59 -30.82
CA ALA A 460 -0.18 2.14 -30.27
C ALA A 460 -0.42 3.52 -29.61
N GLU A 461 -1.27 4.35 -30.21
CA GLU A 461 -1.64 5.67 -29.73
C GLU A 461 -2.43 5.58 -28.43
N GLN A 462 -3.47 4.74 -28.38
CA GLN A 462 -4.27 4.52 -27.18
C GLN A 462 -3.41 3.99 -26.02
N ARG A 463 -2.51 3.05 -26.30
CA ARG A 463 -1.61 2.51 -25.27
C ARG A 463 -0.58 3.55 -24.81
N ALA A 464 -0.08 4.39 -25.72
CA ALA A 464 0.80 5.49 -25.37
C ALA A 464 0.09 6.51 -24.47
N GLU A 465 -1.18 6.79 -24.71
CA GLU A 465 -2.01 7.65 -23.87
C GLU A 465 -2.20 7.08 -22.45
N VAL A 466 -2.56 5.81 -22.33
CA VAL A 466 -2.67 5.16 -21.00
C VAL A 466 -1.33 5.22 -20.25
N ARG A 467 -0.21 4.95 -20.92
CA ARG A 467 1.13 5.07 -20.33
C ARG A 467 1.48 6.51 -19.94
N ALA A 468 1.02 7.50 -20.70
CA ALA A 468 1.19 8.91 -20.36
C ALA A 468 0.42 9.29 -19.09
N MET A 469 -0.79 8.75 -18.89
CA MET A 469 -1.54 8.95 -17.65
C MET A 469 -0.84 8.35 -16.43
N VAL A 470 -0.35 7.10 -16.54
CA VAL A 470 0.43 6.43 -15.48
C VAL A 470 1.69 7.23 -15.14
N THR A 471 2.48 7.62 -16.15
CA THR A 471 3.72 8.37 -15.92
C THR A 471 3.48 9.78 -15.39
N LYS A 472 2.37 10.44 -15.76
CA LYS A 472 1.96 11.73 -15.18
C LYS A 472 1.58 11.62 -13.71
N ALA A 473 0.90 10.54 -13.30
CA ALA A 473 0.63 10.27 -11.89
C ALA A 473 1.93 9.98 -11.12
N ALA A 474 2.81 9.14 -11.68
CA ALA A 474 4.11 8.83 -11.09
C ALA A 474 5.01 10.07 -10.93
N ASP A 475 5.01 11.01 -11.89
CA ASP A 475 5.75 12.28 -11.79
C ASP A 475 5.31 13.09 -10.58
N ARG A 476 4.00 13.13 -10.34
CA ARG A 476 3.42 13.82 -9.19
C ARG A 476 3.79 13.13 -7.87
N TYR A 477 3.66 11.80 -7.79
CA TYR A 477 4.03 11.06 -6.57
C TYR A 477 5.53 11.14 -6.28
N ALA A 478 6.39 11.10 -7.30
CA ALA A 478 7.83 11.26 -7.14
C ALA A 478 8.20 12.68 -6.65
N ALA A 479 7.49 13.71 -7.15
CA ALA A 479 7.65 15.08 -6.67
C ALA A 479 7.16 15.24 -5.22
N ASP A 480 6.04 14.61 -4.86
CA ASP A 480 5.52 14.61 -3.48
C ASP A 480 6.51 13.90 -2.53
N SER A 481 7.05 12.75 -2.92
CA SER A 481 8.13 12.05 -2.22
C SER A 481 9.37 12.93 -2.03
N ALA A 482 9.85 13.60 -3.09
CA ALA A 482 11.04 14.44 -3.01
C ALA A 482 10.84 15.71 -2.15
N LYS A 483 9.60 16.22 -2.06
CA LYS A 483 9.25 17.37 -1.22
C LYS A 483 9.08 16.99 0.25
N SER A 484 8.67 15.77 0.52
CA SER A 484 8.46 15.26 1.87
C SER A 484 9.79 15.09 2.60
N ALA A 485 9.89 15.60 3.82
CA ALA A 485 11.11 15.43 4.64
C ALA A 485 11.39 13.96 4.96
N TYR A 486 10.34 13.14 5.06
CA TYR A 486 10.42 11.70 5.30
C TYR A 486 10.30 10.87 4.00
N GLY A 487 10.43 11.51 2.83
CA GLY A 487 10.47 10.81 1.55
C GLY A 487 9.17 10.15 1.10
N VAL A 488 8.08 10.29 1.86
CA VAL A 488 6.83 9.53 1.62
C VAL A 488 6.10 9.99 0.34
N PRO A 489 5.76 9.09 -0.60
CA PRO A 489 5.00 9.40 -1.82
C PRO A 489 3.48 9.56 -1.55
N TYR A 490 3.13 10.33 -0.52
CA TYR A 490 1.75 10.55 -0.09
C TYR A 490 1.57 12.00 0.38
N ALA A 491 0.63 12.70 -0.25
CA ALA A 491 0.34 14.10 0.00
C ALA A 491 -1.17 14.29 0.19
N PRO A 492 -1.73 13.84 1.33
CA PRO A 492 -3.15 13.96 1.59
C PRO A 492 -3.61 15.41 1.56
N LYS A 493 -4.87 15.60 1.16
CA LYS A 493 -5.50 16.92 1.20
C LYS A 493 -5.46 17.43 2.64
N ASP A 494 -5.08 18.70 2.80
CA ASP A 494 -4.98 19.38 4.11
C ASP A 494 -4.02 18.70 5.11
N GLY A 495 -3.19 17.74 4.66
CA GLY A 495 -2.25 16.99 5.49
C GLY A 495 -2.88 15.91 6.37
N THR A 496 -4.17 15.58 6.20
CA THR A 496 -4.87 14.61 7.07
C THR A 496 -4.55 13.17 6.67
N TYR A 497 -3.94 12.42 7.58
CA TYR A 497 -3.74 10.98 7.39
C TYR A 497 -5.02 10.23 7.73
N GLU A 498 -5.44 9.31 6.88
CA GLU A 498 -6.67 8.53 7.01
C GLU A 498 -6.41 7.10 7.49
N TRP A 499 -7.49 6.37 7.81
CA TRP A 499 -7.42 4.96 8.16
C TRP A 499 -6.81 4.17 6.99
N GLY A 500 -5.70 3.47 7.25
CA GLY A 500 -4.98 2.73 6.21
C GLY A 500 -4.03 3.61 5.41
N SER A 501 -3.56 4.74 5.96
CA SER A 501 -2.62 5.63 5.25
C SER A 501 -1.37 4.92 4.71
N ASN A 502 -0.88 3.86 5.37
CA ASN A 502 0.22 3.04 4.84
C ASN A 502 -0.14 2.31 3.54
N SER A 503 -1.40 1.90 3.37
CA SER A 503 -1.85 1.31 2.10
C SER A 503 -1.88 2.35 0.98
N GLN A 504 -2.19 3.61 1.29
CA GLN A 504 -2.14 4.69 0.29
C GLN A 504 -0.71 4.95 -0.18
N VAL A 505 0.25 4.93 0.76
CA VAL A 505 1.68 5.00 0.43
C VAL A 505 2.06 3.86 -0.51
N LEU A 506 1.74 2.61 -0.17
CA LEU A 506 2.09 1.45 -1.00
C LEU A 506 1.41 1.44 -2.37
N ASN A 507 0.14 1.82 -2.46
CA ASN A 507 -0.56 1.90 -3.74
C ASN A 507 0.04 2.98 -4.66
N ASN A 508 0.47 4.11 -4.10
CA ASN A 508 1.21 5.12 -4.86
C ASN A 508 2.59 4.60 -5.30
N MET A 509 3.24 3.77 -4.48
CA MET A 509 4.50 3.11 -4.84
C MET A 509 4.32 2.12 -6.00
N ILE A 510 3.18 1.42 -6.11
CA ILE A 510 2.91 0.52 -7.26
C ILE A 510 2.87 1.33 -8.57
N VAL A 511 2.25 2.51 -8.55
CA VAL A 511 2.23 3.42 -9.72
C VAL A 511 3.64 3.88 -10.08
N LEU A 512 4.46 4.23 -9.07
CA LEU A 512 5.86 4.63 -9.25
C LEU A 512 6.71 3.48 -9.82
N ALA A 513 6.61 2.28 -9.25
CA ALA A 513 7.30 1.08 -9.70
C ALA A 513 6.90 0.70 -11.14
N THR A 514 5.62 0.80 -11.46
CA THR A 514 5.12 0.57 -12.84
C THR A 514 5.69 1.60 -13.81
N ALA A 515 5.74 2.88 -13.43
CA ALA A 515 6.37 3.91 -14.26
C ALA A 515 7.89 3.70 -14.40
N HIS A 516 8.56 3.15 -13.39
CA HIS A 516 9.95 2.73 -13.50
C HIS A 516 10.12 1.62 -14.54
N ASP A 517 9.32 0.55 -14.48
CA ASP A 517 9.34 -0.52 -15.47
C ASP A 517 9.11 -0.02 -16.90
N LEU A 518 8.18 0.92 -17.08
CA LEU A 518 7.84 1.49 -18.38
C LEU A 518 8.91 2.40 -18.98
N THR A 519 9.74 3.04 -18.15
CA THR A 519 10.60 4.16 -18.58
C THR A 519 12.08 4.06 -18.21
N GLY A 520 12.42 3.21 -17.24
CA GLY A 520 13.77 3.10 -16.65
C GLY A 520 14.23 4.35 -15.89
N LYS A 521 13.34 5.32 -15.59
CA LYS A 521 13.73 6.59 -14.95
C LYS A 521 14.05 6.41 -13.45
N PRO A 522 15.28 6.68 -12.99
CA PRO A 522 15.68 6.42 -11.59
C PRO A 522 14.86 7.15 -10.53
N ARG A 523 14.32 8.33 -10.85
CA ARG A 523 13.51 9.13 -9.91
C ARG A 523 12.29 8.38 -9.34
N TYR A 524 11.73 7.44 -10.11
CA TYR A 524 10.60 6.64 -9.66
C TYR A 524 11.05 5.55 -8.69
N LEU A 525 12.15 4.86 -9.02
CA LEU A 525 12.77 3.90 -8.13
C LEU A 525 13.20 4.54 -6.80
N ASP A 526 13.84 5.71 -6.85
CA ASP A 526 14.21 6.48 -5.66
C ASP A 526 12.99 6.77 -4.76
N ALA A 527 11.83 7.08 -5.35
CA ALA A 527 10.62 7.34 -4.59
C ALA A 527 10.01 6.06 -3.98
N VAL A 528 10.13 4.92 -4.65
CA VAL A 528 9.75 3.61 -4.09
C VAL A 528 10.65 3.28 -2.89
N LEU A 529 11.97 3.40 -3.02
CA LEU A 529 12.90 3.10 -1.93
C LEU A 529 12.68 4.02 -0.72
N ARG A 530 12.45 5.32 -0.92
CA ARG A 530 12.06 6.22 0.18
C ARG A 530 10.72 5.86 0.83
N GLY A 531 9.78 5.32 0.05
CA GLY A 531 8.54 4.77 0.59
C GLY A 531 8.78 3.55 1.49
N MET A 532 9.69 2.66 1.10
CA MET A 532 10.12 1.55 1.95
C MET A 532 10.82 2.04 3.23
N ASP A 533 11.70 3.03 3.13
CA ASP A 533 12.31 3.66 4.31
C ASP A 533 11.23 4.16 5.27
N TYR A 534 10.23 4.89 4.77
CA TYR A 534 9.11 5.38 5.58
C TYR A 534 8.38 4.24 6.29
N LEU A 535 8.06 3.14 5.58
CA LEU A 535 7.32 2.01 6.15
C LEU A 535 8.13 1.25 7.21
N LEU A 536 9.47 1.26 7.10
CA LEU A 536 10.40 0.48 7.92
C LEU A 536 11.10 1.30 9.02
N GLY A 537 10.68 2.54 9.26
CA GLY A 537 11.11 3.35 10.41
C GLY A 537 11.67 4.74 10.07
N GLY A 538 11.90 5.05 8.79
CA GLY A 538 12.24 6.38 8.27
C GLY A 538 11.09 7.39 8.34
N ASN A 539 10.33 7.38 9.44
CA ASN A 539 9.15 8.19 9.67
C ASN A 539 9.24 8.90 11.04
N PRO A 540 8.34 9.87 11.32
CA PRO A 540 8.43 10.69 12.53
C PRO A 540 8.39 9.94 13.87
N LEU A 541 7.86 8.72 13.87
CA LEU A 541 7.70 7.90 15.07
C LEU A 541 8.87 6.95 15.30
N ASN A 542 9.78 6.83 14.32
CA ASN A 542 10.79 5.78 14.30
C ASN A 542 10.16 4.40 14.56
N GLN A 543 9.12 4.10 13.80
CA GLN A 543 8.30 2.90 13.94
C GLN A 543 8.31 2.16 12.61
N SER A 544 8.77 0.92 12.59
CA SER A 544 8.44 0.06 11.47
C SER A 544 6.98 -0.39 11.60
N TYR A 545 6.20 -0.17 10.55
CA TYR A 545 4.81 -0.59 10.49
C TYR A 545 4.64 -2.05 10.05
N VAL A 546 5.74 -2.73 9.72
CA VAL A 546 5.77 -4.13 9.29
C VAL A 546 6.38 -4.98 10.41
N THR A 547 5.61 -5.94 10.91
CA THR A 547 6.05 -6.85 11.97
C THR A 547 7.27 -7.67 11.55
N GLY A 548 8.22 -7.85 12.45
CA GLY A 548 9.46 -8.60 12.25
C GLY A 548 10.53 -7.88 11.41
N TYR A 549 10.31 -6.62 11.01
CA TYR A 549 11.27 -5.86 10.20
C TYR A 549 11.61 -4.52 10.85
N GLY A 550 12.90 -4.29 11.10
CA GLY A 550 13.41 -3.10 11.80
C GLY A 550 13.41 -3.27 13.32
N GLU A 551 14.31 -2.56 14.01
CA GLU A 551 14.53 -2.68 15.46
C GLU A 551 13.34 -2.24 16.34
N ARG A 552 12.38 -1.53 15.73
CA ARG A 552 11.19 -0.97 16.37
C ARG A 552 9.95 -1.28 15.54
N ASP A 553 9.70 -2.55 15.29
CA ASP A 553 8.52 -3.01 14.55
C ASP A 553 7.24 -3.00 15.39
N SER A 554 6.11 -3.17 14.71
CA SER A 554 4.80 -3.24 15.36
C SER A 554 4.64 -4.63 16.00
N HIS A 555 4.11 -4.72 17.22
CA HIS A 555 3.91 -6.01 17.89
C HIS A 555 2.46 -6.27 18.29
N ASN A 556 1.59 -5.26 18.25
CA ASN A 556 0.25 -5.33 18.86
C ASN A 556 -0.83 -4.92 17.86
N GLN A 557 -0.71 -5.34 16.60
CA GLN A 557 -1.72 -5.06 15.58
C GLN A 557 -3.10 -5.62 15.98
N HIS A 558 -4.17 -4.90 15.70
CA HIS A 558 -5.55 -5.26 16.03
C HIS A 558 -5.97 -6.52 15.28
N HIS A 559 -5.93 -7.66 15.96
CA HIS A 559 -6.27 -8.95 15.37
C HIS A 559 -6.75 -9.96 16.44
N ARG A 560 -7.86 -10.64 16.18
CA ARG A 560 -8.55 -11.46 17.21
C ARG A 560 -7.76 -12.67 17.71
N PHE A 561 -6.90 -13.24 16.86
CA PHE A 561 -6.09 -14.41 17.22
C PHE A 561 -4.67 -14.02 17.69
N TRP A 562 -3.94 -13.24 16.89
CA TRP A 562 -2.65 -12.61 17.24
C TRP A 562 -2.75 -11.51 18.32
N ALA A 563 -3.19 -11.91 19.51
CA ALA A 563 -3.60 -11.01 20.58
C ALA A 563 -2.72 -11.13 21.83
N HIS A 564 -1.40 -11.32 21.67
CA HIS A 564 -0.46 -11.49 22.79
C HIS A 564 -0.60 -10.41 23.88
N GLN A 565 -0.82 -9.14 23.50
CA GLN A 565 -1.04 -8.04 24.46
C GLN A 565 -2.18 -8.29 25.45
N ARG A 566 -3.18 -9.10 25.06
CA ARG A 566 -4.36 -9.43 25.86
C ARG A 566 -4.21 -10.78 26.56
N ASP A 567 -3.60 -11.76 25.89
CA ASP A 567 -3.36 -13.11 26.42
C ASP A 567 -1.97 -13.58 25.95
N HIS A 568 -1.01 -13.67 26.87
CA HIS A 568 0.39 -14.00 26.57
C HIS A 568 0.58 -15.42 25.98
N ARG A 569 -0.46 -16.27 26.00
CA ARG A 569 -0.43 -17.59 25.37
C ARG A 569 -0.68 -17.53 23.86
N LEU A 570 -1.22 -16.42 23.37
CA LEU A 570 -1.46 -16.17 21.95
C LEU A 570 -0.26 -15.46 21.33
N PRO A 571 0.03 -15.66 20.04
CA PRO A 571 1.21 -15.07 19.43
C PRO A 571 1.02 -13.56 19.18
N HIS A 572 2.13 -12.83 19.07
CA HIS A 572 2.18 -11.55 18.34
C HIS A 572 1.89 -11.78 16.86
N PRO A 573 1.50 -10.75 16.08
CA PRO A 573 1.32 -10.89 14.63
C PRO A 573 2.52 -11.57 13.95
N ALA A 574 2.25 -12.35 12.90
CA ALA A 574 3.32 -12.99 12.14
C ALA A 574 4.18 -11.93 11.44
N PRO A 575 5.48 -12.18 11.22
CA PRO A 575 6.32 -11.28 10.43
C PRO A 575 5.72 -10.98 9.05
N GLY A 576 5.93 -9.77 8.55
CA GLY A 576 5.43 -9.32 7.24
C GLY A 576 3.99 -8.82 7.24
N SER A 577 3.31 -8.67 8.38
CA SER A 577 1.98 -8.04 8.46
C SER A 577 2.08 -6.53 8.63
N LEU A 578 1.28 -5.78 7.86
CA LEU A 578 1.32 -4.32 7.80
C LEU A 578 0.25 -3.68 8.69
N ALA A 579 0.68 -2.76 9.56
CA ALA A 579 -0.24 -1.91 10.31
C ALA A 579 -0.85 -0.83 9.39
N GLY A 580 -2.11 -0.47 9.64
CA GLY A 580 -2.80 0.58 8.87
C GLY A 580 -2.09 1.94 8.84
N GLY A 581 -1.36 2.27 9.91
CA GLY A 581 -0.52 3.45 10.00
C GLY A 581 -1.23 4.65 10.63
N PRO A 582 -0.62 5.85 10.55
CA PRO A 582 -1.18 7.04 11.16
C PRO A 582 -2.60 7.35 10.67
N ASN A 583 -3.50 7.69 11.60
CA ASN A 583 -4.85 8.12 11.30
C ASN A 583 -5.22 9.32 12.18
N SER A 584 -5.24 10.49 11.57
CA SER A 584 -5.54 11.77 12.23
C SER A 584 -7.03 11.94 12.58
N GLY A 585 -7.91 11.06 12.09
CA GLY A 585 -9.33 11.04 12.45
C GLY A 585 -9.62 10.48 13.84
N LEU A 586 -8.66 9.78 14.47
CA LEU A 586 -8.78 9.18 15.80
C LEU A 586 -10.12 8.41 15.95
N GLN A 587 -10.34 7.41 15.09
CA GLN A 587 -11.67 6.82 14.90
C GLN A 587 -11.98 5.67 15.88
N ASP A 588 -11.10 5.40 16.84
CA ASP A 588 -11.30 4.42 17.91
C ASP A 588 -11.06 5.00 19.32
N PRO A 589 -11.61 4.37 20.38
CA PRO A 589 -11.46 4.89 21.75
C PRO A 589 -10.02 5.02 22.24
N VAL A 590 -9.12 4.13 21.81
CA VAL A 590 -7.71 4.16 22.24
C VAL A 590 -6.98 5.31 21.57
N ALA A 591 -7.16 5.49 20.26
CA ALA A 591 -6.61 6.60 19.49
C ALA A 591 -7.10 7.95 20.04
N LYS A 592 -8.40 8.10 20.30
CA LYS A 592 -8.97 9.33 20.91
C LYS A 592 -8.32 9.65 22.25
N LYS A 593 -8.07 8.63 23.08
CA LYS A 593 -7.49 8.79 24.40
C LYS A 593 -5.98 9.10 24.34
N LYS A 594 -5.22 8.35 23.54
CA LYS A 594 -3.74 8.40 23.54
C LYS A 594 -3.17 9.46 22.61
N LEU A 595 -3.86 9.80 21.52
CA LEU A 595 -3.29 10.56 20.41
C LEU A 595 -3.94 11.93 20.24
N LYS A 596 -4.74 12.40 21.21
CA LYS A 596 -5.35 13.73 21.13
C LYS A 596 -4.28 14.81 20.91
N GLY A 597 -4.42 15.57 19.83
CA GLY A 597 -3.49 16.64 19.48
C GLY A 597 -2.17 16.17 18.86
N CYS A 598 -2.05 14.90 18.44
CA CYS A 598 -0.95 14.40 17.61
C CYS A 598 -0.82 15.23 16.32
N ALA A 599 0.40 15.32 15.78
CA ALA A 599 0.58 15.78 14.40
C ALA A 599 0.14 14.65 13.45
N PRO A 600 -0.36 14.92 12.24
CA PRO A 600 -0.99 13.90 11.39
C PRO A 600 -0.17 12.61 11.21
N ALA A 601 1.13 12.72 10.87
CA ALA A 601 2.02 11.58 10.69
C ALA A 601 2.50 10.94 12.01
N MET A 602 2.17 11.54 13.15
CA MET A 602 2.43 11.04 14.51
C MET A 602 1.19 10.36 15.12
N CYS A 603 0.05 10.34 14.44
CA CYS A 603 -1.22 9.82 14.95
C CYS A 603 -1.32 8.30 14.83
N TYR A 604 -0.38 7.58 15.44
CA TYR A 604 -0.33 6.12 15.47
C TYR A 604 0.04 5.61 16.88
N THR A 605 -0.49 4.44 17.26
CA THR A 605 -0.08 3.74 18.48
C THR A 605 -0.09 2.23 18.23
N ASP A 606 1.01 1.56 18.58
CA ASP A 606 1.05 0.10 18.53
C ASP A 606 0.27 -0.50 19.73
N SER A 607 -1.00 -0.79 19.51
CA SER A 607 -1.93 -1.22 20.56
C SER A 607 -3.02 -2.10 19.95
N LEU A 608 -3.27 -3.26 20.57
CA LEU A 608 -4.23 -4.25 20.08
C LEU A 608 -5.64 -3.64 19.95
N MET A 609 -5.99 -2.70 20.82
CA MET A 609 -7.32 -2.08 20.83
C MET A 609 -7.42 -0.79 19.97
N ALA A 610 -6.38 -0.42 19.20
CA ALA A 610 -6.35 0.79 18.38
C ALA A 610 -6.64 0.50 16.89
N PHE A 611 -7.80 -0.09 16.61
CA PHE A 611 -8.16 -0.57 15.27
C PHE A 611 -8.05 0.49 14.16
N SER A 612 -8.30 1.77 14.47
CA SER A 612 -8.25 2.82 13.44
C SER A 612 -6.84 3.23 13.00
N THR A 613 -5.80 2.81 13.73
CA THR A 613 -4.39 3.11 13.43
C THR A 613 -3.52 1.85 13.26
N ASN A 614 -3.93 0.73 13.87
CA ASN A 614 -3.07 -0.42 14.04
C ASN A 614 -3.75 -1.75 13.70
N GLU A 615 -4.85 -1.75 12.95
CA GLU A 615 -5.36 -2.99 12.36
C GLU A 615 -4.42 -3.55 11.29
N ILE A 616 -4.77 -4.71 10.74
CA ILE A 616 -4.12 -5.38 9.61
C ILE A 616 -5.20 -5.83 8.64
N THR A 617 -4.92 -5.91 7.34
CA THR A 617 -5.88 -6.43 6.35
C THR A 617 -5.22 -6.85 5.04
N ILE A 618 -5.89 -7.75 4.32
CA ILE A 618 -5.49 -8.26 3.00
C ILE A 618 -5.19 -7.17 1.98
N ASN A 619 -5.94 -6.05 1.96
CA ASN A 619 -5.72 -4.97 1.00
C ASN A 619 -4.56 -4.03 1.37
N TRP A 620 -4.00 -4.19 2.57
CA TRP A 620 -2.78 -3.49 3.01
C TRP A 620 -1.56 -4.37 2.80
N ASN A 621 -1.71 -5.68 3.05
CA ASN A 621 -0.67 -6.67 2.84
C ASN A 621 -0.45 -7.01 1.35
N ALA A 622 -1.47 -6.92 0.49
CA ALA A 622 -1.34 -7.19 -0.94
C ALA A 622 -0.39 -6.21 -1.65
N PRO A 623 -0.54 -4.88 -1.48
CA PRO A 623 0.40 -3.96 -2.08
C PRO A 623 1.77 -3.96 -1.38
N LEU A 624 1.86 -4.37 -0.10
CA LEU A 624 3.15 -4.65 0.55
C LEU A 624 3.86 -5.82 -0.13
N ALA A 625 3.17 -6.94 -0.36
CA ALA A 625 3.73 -8.10 -1.04
C ALA A 625 4.17 -7.77 -2.48
N TRP A 626 3.37 -6.99 -3.21
CA TRP A 626 3.73 -6.51 -4.55
C TRP A 626 5.02 -5.68 -4.53
N ILE A 627 5.10 -4.70 -3.62
CA ILE A 627 6.28 -3.83 -3.51
C ILE A 627 7.50 -4.58 -3.01
N ALA A 628 7.34 -5.46 -2.03
CA ALA A 628 8.42 -6.30 -1.52
C ALA A 628 9.00 -7.19 -2.64
N ALA A 629 8.14 -7.79 -3.48
CA ALA A 629 8.58 -8.53 -4.65
C ALA A 629 9.28 -7.64 -5.68
N TYR A 630 8.80 -6.41 -5.89
CA TYR A 630 9.44 -5.44 -6.77
C TYR A 630 10.86 -5.07 -6.28
N VAL A 631 11.03 -4.72 -5.00
CA VAL A 631 12.33 -4.25 -4.48
C VAL A 631 13.35 -5.38 -4.30
N ASP A 632 12.92 -6.59 -3.94
CA ASP A 632 13.80 -7.77 -3.95
C ASP A 632 14.33 -8.04 -5.36
N GLY A 633 13.46 -7.99 -6.38
CA GLY A 633 13.84 -8.27 -7.76
C GLY A 633 14.85 -7.29 -8.37
N LEU A 634 15.13 -6.16 -7.70
CA LEU A 634 16.16 -5.21 -8.12
C LEU A 634 17.59 -5.69 -7.79
N GLY A 635 17.76 -6.55 -6.78
CA GLY A 635 19.06 -7.06 -6.35
C GLY A 635 19.71 -8.08 -7.30
N GLY A 636 18.89 -8.74 -8.15
CA GLY A 636 19.36 -9.78 -9.08
C GLY A 636 19.95 -9.27 -10.41
N GLY A 637 19.84 -7.97 -10.70
CA GLY A 637 20.27 -7.41 -11.97
C GLY A 637 21.76 -7.09 -12.01
N THR A 638 22.68 -8.08 -12.11
CA THR A 638 24.05 -7.92 -12.70
C THR A 638 24.98 -9.14 -12.72
N ALA A 639 24.52 -10.39 -12.55
CA ALA A 639 25.44 -11.55 -12.66
C ALA A 639 25.58 -12.12 -14.09
N GLU A 640 24.57 -12.03 -14.97
CA GLU A 640 24.53 -12.79 -16.23
C GLU A 640 24.70 -11.98 -17.54
N GLN A 641 24.97 -10.67 -17.48
CA GLN A 641 25.19 -9.87 -18.70
C GLN A 641 26.66 -9.71 -19.11
N SER A 642 27.58 -10.50 -18.55
CA SER A 642 29.01 -10.49 -18.90
C SER A 642 29.48 -11.70 -19.73
N VAL A 643 28.59 -12.59 -20.18
CA VAL A 643 28.95 -13.65 -21.14
C VAL A 643 27.88 -13.79 -22.22
N ARG A 644 27.96 -12.96 -23.26
CA ARG A 644 27.81 -13.32 -24.69
C ARG A 644 28.01 -12.11 -25.59
#